data_AF-A0A927K067-F1
#
_entry.id   AF-A0A927K067-F1
#
_cell.length_a   1.000
_cell.length_b   1.000
_cell.length_c   1.000
_cell.angle_alpha   90.00
_cell.angle_beta   90.00
_cell.angle_gamma   90.00
#
_symmetry.space_group_name_H-M   'P 1'
#
loop_
_entity.id
_entity.type
_entity.pdbx_description
1 polymer ?
#
loop_
_entity_poly.entity_id
_entity_poly.type
_entity_poly.pdbx_seq_one_letter_code
_entity_poly.pdbx_strand_id
1 'polypeptide(L)'
;MSQFARSPVTAVLGPTNTGKTYLAIERMCGHASGMIGFPLRLLARENYDRVVAMKGVENVALVTGEERIIPPKARWFLCTAESMPLERETAFVALDEAQLGADPERGHVFTDRLLRARGREETMILGSDALRPMVRALVKDAEIIGRPRFSTLSFAGARKLSRLPRRSAIVAFSAEEVYAVAEAIRRMRGGAAVVMGALSPRTRNAQVQMFQSGEVDYLVATDAIGMGLNLDVQHVAFASLRKFDGRRQRRLTVAEMAQIAGRAGRHHRDGTFGALVDDGPNAFTPEEMLAIEGHHVPPLERLYWRSGEPDFSSVDALVASLEERPQHPVLTAAPQAIDLIVLKRLAEEDWVRARTRSPMMVRRLWSACGLPDFRKLGPDPHARFVGRIFGHLSEGAGHLPHQWFADELQRLDLMTGDVETIAGRIAAVRSWAYIAHRADWLMDPEHWAARTRGVEEKLSDALHDRLRQRFVDQRTTVLLRRIGAGAADLPVDVGSDGVVSVDGHDIGRLNGFRFEVSPDTTVADKRLLIAAAEKGLVGELAKRAAELAVASDAELSLAAEPGSVPRLWWSGLTVATMTAGPTLDRPAVTLDRSLHVLDRAAQAAVRDRLAAWIAQETARHVPTLTALAALARDPAASGALRAVAASLTEVGGIAPRDGFDAMLTPLESDDRRRLRKAGVTIGTLDLFDARLFRPAAAAWRAALLAARDGRPVEPLAPVGASVLPAGQAAWGYRRLGAQAVRVDLIERLARTVHDARKGAAPFAPDPALATSMGLKPDTIARLMAQLGFRPSAVVDAVPHWRWGGMRKPTPPAPKPAVRPGNAFGALADLGFDR
;
A
#
# COMPACT_ATOMS: atom_id res chain seq x y z
N MET A 1 -38.18 59.22 -18.07
CA MET A 1 -37.13 58.19 -18.15
C MET A 1 -36.58 58.23 -19.58
N SER A 2 -35.42 58.84 -19.80
CA SER A 2 -34.80 58.82 -21.12
C SER A 2 -34.37 57.40 -21.44
N GLN A 3 -34.79 56.90 -22.59
CA GLN A 3 -34.22 55.72 -23.23
C GLN A 3 -32.74 55.99 -23.50
N PHE A 4 -31.87 55.74 -22.53
CA PHE A 4 -30.44 55.62 -22.80
C PHE A 4 -30.29 54.51 -23.84
N ALA A 5 -29.52 54.78 -24.90
CA ALA A 5 -29.20 53.84 -25.96
C ALA A 5 -28.90 52.46 -25.36
N ARG A 6 -29.61 51.42 -25.80
CA ARG A 6 -29.43 50.05 -25.27
C ARG A 6 -27.95 49.68 -25.38
N SER A 7 -27.30 49.53 -24.23
CA SER A 7 -25.90 49.09 -24.15
C SER A 7 -25.76 47.73 -24.86
N PRO A 8 -24.68 47.51 -25.63
CA PRO A 8 -24.48 46.27 -26.36
C PRO A 8 -24.53 45.07 -25.42
N VAL A 9 -25.30 44.04 -25.84
CA VAL A 9 -25.37 42.75 -25.16
C VAL A 9 -24.64 41.73 -26.00
N THR A 10 -23.64 41.06 -25.42
CA THR A 10 -22.87 40.02 -26.11
C THR A 10 -23.05 38.70 -25.38
N ALA A 11 -23.51 37.67 -26.08
CA ALA A 11 -23.57 36.30 -25.58
C ALA A 11 -22.36 35.51 -26.07
N VAL A 12 -21.42 35.22 -25.16
CA VAL A 12 -20.26 34.37 -25.46
C VAL A 12 -20.61 32.94 -25.09
N LEU A 13 -20.84 32.11 -26.10
CA LEU A 13 -21.33 30.74 -25.95
C LEU A 13 -20.29 29.72 -26.40
N GLY A 14 -20.13 28.64 -25.64
CA GLY A 14 -19.22 27.54 -26.00
C GLY A 14 -19.04 26.53 -24.87
N PRO A 15 -18.36 25.40 -25.11
CA PRO A 15 -18.13 24.36 -24.10
C PRO A 15 -17.28 24.86 -22.91
N THR A 16 -17.11 24.03 -21.89
CA THR A 16 -16.17 24.31 -20.79
C THR A 16 -14.72 24.42 -21.30
N ASN A 17 -13.84 25.09 -20.54
CA ASN A 17 -12.42 25.28 -20.90
C ASN A 17 -12.20 26.10 -22.21
N THR A 18 -12.95 27.19 -22.37
CA THR A 18 -12.93 28.10 -23.55
C THR A 18 -12.51 29.53 -23.22
N GLY A 19 -12.11 29.81 -21.97
CA GLY A 19 -11.64 31.13 -21.54
C GLY A 19 -12.73 32.20 -21.37
N LYS A 20 -14.02 31.84 -21.42
CA LYS A 20 -15.16 32.80 -21.34
C LYS A 20 -15.13 33.68 -20.09
N THR A 21 -15.01 33.07 -18.90
CA THR A 21 -14.97 33.81 -17.63
C THR A 21 -13.73 34.70 -17.53
N TYR A 22 -12.59 34.25 -18.08
CA TYR A 22 -11.37 35.06 -18.13
C TYR A 22 -11.59 36.33 -18.97
N LEU A 23 -12.18 36.19 -20.16
CA LEU A 23 -12.54 37.32 -21.02
C LEU A 23 -13.47 38.31 -20.30
N ALA A 24 -14.51 37.82 -19.62
CA ALA A 24 -15.44 38.69 -18.90
C ALA A 24 -14.75 39.46 -17.75
N ILE A 25 -13.84 38.83 -17.03
CA ILE A 25 -13.05 39.51 -15.98
C ILE A 25 -12.14 40.58 -16.58
N GLU A 26 -11.46 40.28 -17.68
CA GLU A 26 -10.60 41.24 -18.38
C GLU A 26 -11.39 42.45 -18.87
N ARG A 27 -12.54 42.22 -19.53
CA ARG A 27 -13.46 43.27 -19.96
C ARG A 27 -13.95 44.10 -18.77
N MET A 28 -14.47 43.45 -17.73
CA MET A 28 -14.94 44.12 -16.52
C MET A 28 -13.86 45.03 -15.90
N CYS A 29 -12.63 44.55 -15.81
CA CYS A 29 -11.49 45.30 -15.26
C CYS A 29 -11.05 46.47 -16.17
N GLY A 30 -11.39 46.45 -17.46
CA GLY A 30 -11.21 47.56 -18.39
C GLY A 30 -12.23 48.69 -18.21
N HIS A 31 -13.39 48.42 -17.62
CA HIS A 31 -14.44 49.42 -17.38
C HIS A 31 -14.28 50.17 -16.05
N ALA A 32 -14.94 51.33 -15.96
CA ALA A 32 -14.96 52.18 -14.77
C ALA A 32 -15.66 51.53 -13.55
N SER A 33 -16.54 50.55 -13.74
CA SER A 33 -17.16 49.78 -12.67
C SER A 33 -17.76 48.52 -13.28
N GLY A 34 -17.93 47.47 -12.48
CA GLY A 34 -18.40 46.21 -13.04
C GLY A 34 -19.04 45.29 -12.02
N MET A 35 -19.90 44.39 -12.51
CA MET A 35 -20.51 43.35 -11.70
C MET A 35 -20.56 42.04 -12.47
N ILE A 36 -20.22 40.93 -11.82
CA ILE A 36 -20.40 39.59 -12.40
C ILE A 36 -21.19 38.71 -11.44
N GLY A 37 -22.24 38.08 -11.95
CA GLY A 37 -23.00 37.04 -11.27
C GLY A 37 -22.46 35.65 -11.60
N PHE A 38 -21.88 34.98 -10.60
CA PHE A 38 -21.38 33.61 -10.69
C PHE A 38 -22.41 32.61 -10.16
N PRO A 39 -22.40 31.36 -10.66
CA PRO A 39 -23.33 30.35 -10.19
C PRO A 39 -22.96 29.74 -8.84
N LEU A 40 -21.72 29.93 -8.39
CA LEU A 40 -21.20 29.33 -7.17
C LEU A 40 -20.40 30.34 -6.37
N ARG A 41 -20.57 30.32 -5.04
CA ARG A 41 -19.78 31.12 -4.09
C ARG A 41 -18.27 30.96 -4.31
N LEU A 42 -17.83 29.75 -4.62
CA LEU A 42 -16.42 29.46 -4.85
C LEU A 42 -15.85 30.19 -6.08
N LEU A 43 -16.62 30.28 -7.17
CA LEU A 43 -16.23 31.03 -8.36
C LEU A 43 -16.20 32.54 -8.07
N ALA A 44 -17.18 33.04 -7.33
CA ALA A 44 -17.19 34.44 -6.89
C ALA A 44 -15.94 34.75 -6.06
N ARG A 45 -15.58 33.87 -5.11
CA ARG A 45 -14.38 34.02 -4.27
C ARG A 45 -13.07 33.94 -5.06
N GLU A 46 -12.90 32.94 -5.91
CA GLU A 46 -11.68 32.80 -6.74
C GLU A 46 -11.45 34.04 -7.60
N ASN A 47 -12.51 34.53 -8.25
CA ASN A 47 -12.41 35.72 -9.09
C ASN A 47 -12.29 37.01 -8.28
N TYR A 48 -12.86 37.07 -7.06
CA TYR A 48 -12.61 38.17 -6.12
C TYR A 48 -11.12 38.28 -5.79
N ASP A 49 -10.48 37.19 -5.36
CA ASP A 49 -9.06 37.22 -5.00
C ASP A 49 -8.19 37.61 -6.22
N ARG A 50 -8.56 37.14 -7.43
CA ARG A 50 -7.89 37.54 -8.69
C ARG A 50 -8.04 39.03 -9.01
N VAL A 51 -9.24 39.59 -8.88
CA VAL A 51 -9.50 41.00 -9.18
C VAL A 51 -8.91 41.90 -8.09
N VAL A 52 -8.90 41.47 -6.82
CA VAL A 52 -8.19 42.15 -5.73
C VAL A 52 -6.70 42.27 -6.03
N ALA A 53 -6.07 41.20 -6.54
CA ALA A 53 -4.67 41.26 -6.97
C ALA A 53 -4.41 42.26 -8.11
N MET A 54 -5.42 42.55 -8.94
CA MET A 54 -5.31 43.50 -10.07
C MET A 54 -5.68 44.94 -9.70
N LYS A 55 -6.68 45.16 -8.84
CA LYS A 55 -7.30 46.47 -8.58
C LYS A 55 -7.15 46.96 -7.13
N GLY A 56 -6.67 46.12 -6.22
CA GLY A 56 -6.52 46.41 -4.79
C GLY A 56 -7.79 46.14 -3.99
N VAL A 57 -7.63 45.72 -2.73
CA VAL A 57 -8.71 45.25 -1.84
C VAL A 57 -9.80 46.29 -1.60
N GLU A 58 -9.44 47.58 -1.51
CA GLU A 58 -10.37 48.69 -1.26
C GLU A 58 -11.38 48.94 -2.40
N ASN A 59 -11.13 48.40 -3.60
CA ASN A 59 -11.93 48.68 -4.79
C ASN A 59 -12.85 47.53 -5.20
N VAL A 60 -12.75 46.38 -4.53
CA VAL A 60 -13.39 45.14 -4.97
C VAL A 60 -14.31 44.63 -3.87
N ALA A 61 -15.54 44.27 -4.24
CA ALA A 61 -16.53 43.69 -3.35
C ALA A 61 -16.76 42.21 -3.67
N LEU A 62 -16.96 41.42 -2.62
CA LEU A 62 -17.47 40.05 -2.68
C LEU A 62 -18.86 40.04 -2.06
N VAL A 63 -19.87 39.64 -2.82
CA VAL A 63 -21.26 39.60 -2.33
C VAL A 63 -21.88 38.23 -2.60
N THR A 64 -21.95 37.40 -1.58
CA THR A 64 -22.64 36.10 -1.62
C THR A 64 -23.69 36.03 -0.51
N GLY A 65 -24.47 34.95 -0.45
CA GLY A 65 -25.49 34.78 0.60
C GLY A 65 -24.90 34.71 2.01
N GLU A 66 -23.75 34.05 2.16
CA GLU A 66 -23.12 33.75 3.44
C GLU A 66 -21.85 34.58 3.73
N GLU A 67 -21.43 35.45 2.80
CA GLU A 67 -20.23 36.28 2.96
C GLU A 67 -20.41 37.60 2.19
N ARG A 68 -20.18 38.71 2.89
CA ARG A 68 -20.32 40.05 2.32
C ARG A 68 -19.12 40.91 2.71
N ILE A 69 -18.35 41.33 1.72
CA ILE A 69 -17.20 42.23 1.83
C ILE A 69 -17.46 43.39 0.87
N ILE A 70 -17.79 44.57 1.39
CA ILE A 70 -18.06 45.76 0.57
C ILE A 70 -17.29 46.95 1.13
N PRO A 71 -16.06 47.18 0.65
CA PRO A 71 -15.33 48.40 0.96
C PRO A 71 -16.10 49.65 0.52
N PRO A 72 -15.93 50.81 1.20
CA PRO A 72 -16.63 52.05 0.84
C PRO A 72 -16.36 52.52 -0.60
N LYS A 73 -15.19 52.19 -1.16
CA LYS A 73 -14.76 52.57 -2.52
C LYS A 73 -14.98 51.47 -3.57
N ALA A 74 -15.72 50.42 -3.24
CA ALA A 74 -15.90 49.28 -4.14
C ALA A 74 -16.56 49.67 -5.48
N ARG A 75 -15.88 49.36 -6.58
CA ARG A 75 -16.31 49.60 -7.97
C ARG A 75 -16.55 48.31 -8.75
N TRP A 76 -15.91 47.22 -8.34
CA TRP A 76 -16.02 45.90 -8.97
C TRP A 76 -16.67 44.91 -8.01
N PHE A 77 -17.78 44.31 -8.43
CA PHE A 77 -18.62 43.45 -7.60
C PHE A 77 -18.60 42.01 -8.13
N LEU A 78 -18.06 41.10 -7.34
CA LEU A 78 -18.01 39.67 -7.64
C LEU A 78 -19.08 39.00 -6.79
N CYS A 79 -20.17 38.57 -7.42
CA CYS A 79 -21.37 38.16 -6.71
C CYS A 79 -21.78 36.74 -7.08
N THR A 80 -22.50 36.04 -6.20
CA THR A 80 -23.38 34.97 -6.70
C THR A 80 -24.54 35.58 -7.48
N ALA A 81 -25.07 34.90 -8.50
CA ALA A 81 -26.16 35.41 -9.35
C ALA A 81 -27.39 35.85 -8.52
N GLU A 82 -27.68 35.14 -7.43
CA GLU A 82 -28.71 35.45 -6.45
C GLU A 82 -28.46 36.76 -5.71
N SER A 83 -27.20 37.06 -5.41
CA SER A 83 -26.77 38.16 -4.52
C SER A 83 -26.30 39.40 -5.28
N MET A 84 -26.51 39.44 -6.61
CA MET A 84 -26.23 40.63 -7.42
C MET A 84 -27.05 41.83 -6.92
N PRO A 85 -26.41 42.95 -6.51
CA PRO A 85 -27.12 44.15 -6.09
C PRO A 85 -27.60 44.94 -7.31
N LEU A 86 -28.70 44.50 -7.94
CA LEU A 86 -29.22 45.06 -9.19
C LEU A 86 -29.69 46.53 -9.08
N GLU A 87 -29.92 47.03 -7.88
CA GLU A 87 -30.16 48.44 -7.61
C GLU A 87 -28.95 49.33 -7.89
N ARG A 88 -27.75 48.74 -8.03
CA ARG A 88 -26.52 49.45 -8.38
C ARG A 88 -26.28 49.41 -9.87
N GLU A 89 -26.19 50.58 -10.48
CA GLU A 89 -25.78 50.71 -11.87
C GLU A 89 -24.25 50.64 -12.01
N THR A 90 -23.76 49.69 -12.79
CA THR A 90 -22.33 49.55 -13.14
C THR A 90 -22.10 49.71 -14.64
N ALA A 91 -20.89 50.08 -15.06
CA ALA A 91 -20.55 50.20 -16.47
C ALA A 91 -20.59 48.84 -17.19
N PHE A 92 -20.05 47.80 -16.56
CA PHE A 92 -20.07 46.42 -17.06
C PHE A 92 -20.96 45.52 -16.20
N VAL A 93 -21.71 44.61 -16.84
CA VAL A 93 -22.40 43.51 -16.14
C VAL A 93 -22.17 42.20 -16.90
N ALA A 94 -21.87 41.12 -16.18
CA ALA A 94 -21.91 39.77 -16.76
C ALA A 94 -22.67 38.75 -15.92
N LEU A 95 -23.24 37.76 -16.60
CA LEU A 95 -23.84 36.57 -16.01
C LEU A 95 -23.08 35.34 -16.48
N ASP A 96 -22.52 34.57 -15.55
CA ASP A 96 -21.82 33.32 -15.84
C ASP A 96 -22.74 32.10 -15.76
N GLU A 97 -22.47 31.09 -16.58
CA GLU A 97 -23.22 29.83 -16.69
C GLU A 97 -24.73 30.02 -16.86
N ALA A 98 -25.13 30.94 -17.75
CA ALA A 98 -26.53 31.35 -17.96
C ALA A 98 -27.47 30.21 -18.41
N GLN A 99 -26.94 29.08 -18.90
CA GLN A 99 -27.73 27.87 -19.17
C GLN A 99 -28.36 27.27 -17.91
N LEU A 100 -27.90 27.65 -16.71
CA LEU A 100 -28.56 27.31 -15.45
C LEU A 100 -29.98 27.89 -15.35
N GLY A 101 -30.41 28.75 -16.26
CA GLY A 101 -31.84 29.09 -16.40
C GLY A 101 -32.75 27.86 -16.60
N ALA A 102 -32.21 26.73 -17.07
CA ALA A 102 -32.92 25.45 -17.18
C ALA A 102 -32.87 24.60 -15.89
N ASP A 103 -32.32 25.11 -14.79
CA ASP A 103 -32.31 24.42 -13.49
C ASP A 103 -33.67 24.51 -12.78
N PRO A 104 -34.27 23.40 -12.33
CA PRO A 104 -35.60 23.39 -11.70
C PRO A 104 -35.71 24.18 -10.39
N GLU A 105 -34.63 24.32 -9.63
CA GLU A 105 -34.66 24.91 -8.29
C GLU A 105 -34.32 26.40 -8.34
N ARG A 106 -33.23 26.75 -9.03
CA ARG A 106 -32.68 28.12 -9.05
C ARG A 106 -32.66 28.78 -10.42
N GLY A 107 -33.10 28.09 -11.47
CA GLY A 107 -33.02 28.60 -12.84
C GLY A 107 -33.81 29.88 -13.07
N HIS A 108 -34.90 30.08 -12.34
CA HIS A 108 -35.67 31.33 -12.40
C HIS A 108 -34.83 32.58 -12.06
N VAL A 109 -33.82 32.47 -11.18
CA VAL A 109 -32.90 33.58 -10.88
C VAL A 109 -32.02 33.89 -12.08
N PHE A 110 -31.43 32.88 -12.71
CA PHE A 110 -30.57 33.06 -13.89
C PHE A 110 -31.35 33.61 -15.07
N THR A 111 -32.57 33.12 -15.30
CA THR A 111 -33.47 33.65 -16.32
C THR A 111 -33.80 35.13 -16.05
N ASP A 112 -34.09 35.49 -14.80
CA ASP A 112 -34.29 36.89 -14.43
C ASP A 112 -33.05 37.76 -14.70
N ARG A 113 -31.85 37.31 -14.28
CA ARG A 113 -30.59 38.04 -14.54
C ARG A 113 -30.30 38.17 -16.03
N LEU A 114 -30.55 37.13 -16.82
CA LEU A 114 -30.40 37.13 -18.27
C LEU A 114 -31.32 38.20 -18.91
N LEU A 115 -32.56 38.31 -18.44
CA LEU A 115 -33.54 39.24 -18.98
C LEU A 115 -33.35 40.69 -18.52
N ARG A 116 -32.91 40.91 -17.27
CA ARG A 116 -32.99 42.23 -16.62
C ARG A 116 -31.66 42.83 -16.19
N ALA A 117 -30.62 42.04 -15.92
CA ALA A 117 -29.34 42.59 -15.47
C ALA A 117 -28.62 43.25 -16.67
N ARG A 118 -28.36 44.56 -16.58
CA ARG A 118 -27.75 45.35 -17.67
C ARG A 118 -26.68 46.28 -17.12
N GLY A 119 -25.53 46.34 -17.81
CA GLY A 119 -24.50 47.35 -17.59
C GLY A 119 -24.76 48.59 -18.45
N ARG A 120 -24.30 49.76 -18.00
CA ARG A 120 -24.46 51.03 -18.74
C ARG A 120 -23.68 51.05 -20.06
N GLU A 121 -22.55 50.37 -20.13
CA GLU A 121 -21.64 50.38 -21.29
C GLU A 121 -21.60 49.02 -21.98
N GLU A 122 -21.54 47.91 -21.24
CA GLU A 122 -21.45 46.56 -21.81
C GLU A 122 -22.17 45.54 -20.92
N THR A 123 -22.89 44.61 -21.56
CA THR A 123 -23.47 43.43 -20.90
C THR A 123 -22.97 42.15 -21.56
N MET A 124 -22.45 41.21 -20.77
CA MET A 124 -21.98 39.90 -21.26
C MET A 124 -22.77 38.73 -20.67
N ILE A 125 -23.29 37.85 -21.52
CA ILE A 125 -23.92 36.58 -21.13
C ILE A 125 -22.95 35.46 -21.47
N LEU A 126 -22.50 34.70 -20.47
CA LEU A 126 -21.62 33.56 -20.67
C LEU A 126 -22.40 32.27 -20.47
N GLY A 127 -22.19 31.29 -21.35
CA GLY A 127 -22.82 29.99 -21.17
C GLY A 127 -22.44 28.93 -22.19
N SER A 128 -23.16 27.81 -22.16
CA SER A 128 -23.03 26.74 -23.14
C SER A 128 -23.69 27.10 -24.48
N ASP A 129 -23.27 26.45 -25.56
CA ASP A 129 -23.88 26.66 -26.88
C ASP A 129 -25.37 26.23 -26.93
N ALA A 130 -25.77 25.31 -26.05
CA ALA A 130 -27.16 24.90 -25.88
C ALA A 130 -28.10 26.07 -25.55
N LEU A 131 -27.59 27.16 -24.95
CA LEU A 131 -28.38 28.36 -24.64
C LEU A 131 -28.70 29.22 -25.87
N ARG A 132 -28.03 29.00 -27.01
CA ARG A 132 -28.14 29.84 -28.22
C ARG A 132 -29.58 30.11 -28.68
N PRO A 133 -30.50 29.12 -28.73
CA PRO A 133 -31.89 29.39 -29.12
C PRO A 133 -32.62 30.29 -28.13
N MET A 134 -32.33 30.14 -26.82
CA MET A 134 -32.93 30.96 -25.76
C MET A 134 -32.45 32.42 -25.85
N VAL A 135 -31.16 32.65 -26.08
CA VAL A 135 -30.65 34.02 -26.27
C VAL A 135 -31.32 34.68 -27.48
N ARG A 136 -31.40 33.99 -28.63
CA ARG A 136 -32.05 34.53 -29.83
C ARG A 136 -33.52 34.87 -29.62
N ALA A 137 -34.22 34.06 -28.83
CA ALA A 137 -35.64 34.26 -28.56
C ALA A 137 -35.90 35.39 -27.54
N LEU A 138 -35.12 35.42 -26.45
CA LEU A 138 -35.37 36.28 -25.30
C LEU A 138 -34.61 37.62 -25.33
N VAL A 139 -33.44 37.67 -25.98
CA VAL A 139 -32.56 38.84 -26.04
C VAL A 139 -32.17 39.10 -27.49
N LYS A 140 -33.14 39.56 -28.28
CA LYS A 140 -33.04 39.69 -29.75
C LYS A 140 -31.86 40.54 -30.24
N ASP A 141 -31.47 41.54 -29.45
CA ASP A 141 -30.39 42.47 -29.79
C ASP A 141 -29.00 41.94 -29.40
N ALA A 142 -28.89 40.72 -28.85
CA ALA A 142 -27.62 40.17 -28.40
C ALA A 142 -26.77 39.65 -29.56
N GLU A 143 -25.52 40.10 -29.63
CA GLU A 143 -24.50 39.51 -30.52
C GLU A 143 -24.02 38.18 -29.94
N ILE A 144 -24.11 37.09 -30.71
CA ILE A 144 -23.71 35.76 -30.23
C ILE A 144 -22.35 35.36 -30.80
N ILE A 145 -21.36 35.27 -29.92
CA ILE A 145 -19.99 34.87 -30.25
C ILE A 145 -19.76 33.42 -29.80
N GLY A 146 -19.41 32.55 -30.74
CA GLY A 146 -19.01 31.17 -30.44
C GLY A 146 -17.53 31.07 -30.06
N ARG A 147 -17.19 30.23 -29.08
CA ARG A 147 -15.77 29.87 -28.79
C ARG A 147 -15.55 28.36 -28.79
N PRO A 148 -14.64 27.82 -29.63
CA PRO A 148 -14.29 26.40 -29.61
C PRO A 148 -13.43 26.06 -28.40
N ARG A 149 -13.46 24.80 -27.97
CA ARG A 149 -12.60 24.27 -26.89
C ARG A 149 -11.12 24.32 -27.32
N PHE A 150 -10.22 24.58 -26.37
CA PHE A 150 -8.78 24.66 -26.63
C PHE A 150 -8.04 23.32 -26.74
N SER A 151 -8.62 22.23 -26.22
CA SER A 151 -8.02 20.89 -26.16
C SER A 151 -8.97 19.82 -26.69
N THR A 152 -8.42 18.68 -27.10
CA THR A 152 -9.21 17.51 -27.50
C THR A 152 -9.65 16.73 -26.26
N LEU A 153 -10.87 16.19 -26.30
CA LEU A 153 -11.41 15.28 -25.28
C LEU A 153 -11.73 13.96 -25.98
N SER A 154 -11.17 12.85 -25.51
CA SER A 154 -11.37 11.53 -26.12
C SER A 154 -11.83 10.47 -25.12
N PHE A 155 -12.61 9.51 -25.60
CA PHE A 155 -13.10 8.38 -24.82
C PHE A 155 -12.02 7.29 -24.68
N ALA A 156 -11.72 6.88 -23.45
CA ALA A 156 -10.66 5.92 -23.13
C ALA A 156 -11.18 4.54 -22.67
N GLY A 157 -12.48 4.30 -22.80
CA GLY A 157 -13.14 3.03 -22.43
C GLY A 157 -13.40 2.89 -20.93
N ALA A 158 -14.04 1.78 -20.56
CA ALA A 158 -14.23 1.42 -19.15
C ALA A 158 -12.95 0.79 -18.56
N ARG A 159 -12.52 1.23 -17.37
CA ARG A 159 -11.32 0.72 -16.69
C ARG A 159 -11.61 0.33 -15.25
N LYS A 160 -10.94 -0.73 -14.76
CA LYS A 160 -10.97 -1.07 -13.33
C LYS A 160 -10.31 0.06 -12.55
N LEU A 161 -10.77 0.30 -11.32
CA LEU A 161 -10.22 1.32 -10.42
C LEU A 161 -8.68 1.20 -10.26
N SER A 162 -8.16 -0.04 -10.23
CA SER A 162 -6.72 -0.33 -10.16
C SER A 162 -5.91 -0.01 -11.43
N ARG A 163 -6.56 0.28 -12.56
CA ARG A 163 -5.92 0.59 -13.86
C ARG A 163 -6.15 2.04 -14.31
N LEU A 164 -6.76 2.86 -13.46
CA LEU A 164 -6.88 4.29 -13.74
C LEU A 164 -5.50 4.96 -13.78
N PRO A 165 -5.25 5.83 -14.77
CA PRO A 165 -4.00 6.60 -14.84
C PRO A 165 -3.86 7.53 -13.63
N ARG A 166 -2.63 8.00 -13.37
CA ARG A 166 -2.40 9.05 -12.36
C ARG A 166 -3.13 10.33 -12.78
N ARG A 167 -3.41 11.23 -11.83
CA ARG A 167 -4.15 12.49 -12.07
C ARG A 167 -5.56 12.26 -12.59
N SER A 168 -6.22 11.20 -12.11
CA SER A 168 -7.62 10.89 -12.44
C SER A 168 -8.58 11.48 -11.42
N ALA A 169 -9.69 12.04 -11.90
CA ALA A 169 -10.85 12.36 -11.07
C ALA A 169 -11.95 11.30 -11.28
N ILE A 170 -12.44 10.70 -10.20
CA ILE A 170 -13.52 9.73 -10.21
C ILE A 170 -14.78 10.44 -9.73
N VAL A 171 -15.85 10.39 -10.53
CA VAL A 171 -17.11 11.09 -10.26
C VAL A 171 -18.20 10.10 -9.89
N ALA A 172 -18.75 10.27 -8.70
CA ALA A 172 -19.87 9.52 -8.14
C ALA A 172 -21.05 10.45 -7.85
N PHE A 173 -22.25 9.91 -7.66
CA PHE A 173 -23.48 10.72 -7.51
C PHE A 173 -24.11 10.64 -6.12
N SER A 174 -23.46 9.94 -5.18
CA SER A 174 -23.82 9.92 -3.76
C SER A 174 -22.58 10.09 -2.88
N ALA A 175 -22.76 10.61 -1.66
CA ALA A 175 -21.67 10.72 -0.70
C ALA A 175 -21.13 9.34 -0.27
N GLU A 176 -22.02 8.35 -0.18
CA GLU A 176 -21.68 6.96 0.14
C GLU A 176 -20.76 6.35 -0.93
N GLU A 177 -21.08 6.50 -2.21
CA GLU A 177 -20.23 6.04 -3.31
C GLU A 177 -18.87 6.77 -3.32
N VAL A 178 -18.86 8.08 -3.07
CA VAL A 178 -17.63 8.86 -2.96
C VAL A 178 -16.71 8.28 -1.86
N TYR A 179 -17.25 7.98 -0.68
CA TYR A 179 -16.47 7.39 0.41
C TYR A 179 -16.04 5.96 0.09
N ALA A 180 -16.90 5.14 -0.50
CA ALA A 180 -16.58 3.76 -0.86
C ALA A 180 -15.43 3.70 -1.88
N VAL A 181 -15.50 4.52 -2.94
CA VAL A 181 -14.44 4.63 -3.94
C VAL A 181 -13.16 5.21 -3.33
N ALA A 182 -13.25 6.23 -2.47
CA ALA A 182 -12.08 6.81 -1.81
C ALA A 182 -11.37 5.79 -0.89
N GLU A 183 -12.10 5.00 -0.10
CA GLU A 183 -11.52 3.90 0.70
C GLU A 183 -10.87 2.83 -0.17
N ALA A 184 -11.48 2.50 -1.31
CA ALA A 184 -10.92 1.53 -2.24
C ALA A 184 -9.61 2.05 -2.85
N ILE A 185 -9.55 3.33 -3.25
CA ILE A 185 -8.32 3.96 -3.74
C ILE A 185 -7.27 4.04 -2.63
N ARG A 186 -7.63 4.44 -1.41
CA ARG A 186 -6.72 4.45 -0.26
C ARG A 186 -6.05 3.09 -0.08
N ARG A 187 -6.83 2.00 -0.07
CA ARG A 187 -6.32 0.62 0.07
C ARG A 187 -5.40 0.17 -1.06
N MET A 188 -5.58 0.68 -2.29
CA MET A 188 -4.83 0.24 -3.47
C MET A 188 -3.68 1.17 -3.88
N ARG A 189 -3.77 2.46 -3.55
CA ARG A 189 -2.94 3.55 -4.11
C ARG A 189 -2.45 4.54 -3.05
N GLY A 190 -2.68 4.27 -1.77
CA GLY A 190 -2.19 5.08 -0.66
C GLY A 190 -3.06 6.27 -0.29
N GLY A 191 -3.89 6.81 -1.18
CA GLY A 191 -4.85 7.84 -0.78
C GLY A 191 -5.59 8.50 -1.93
N ALA A 192 -6.68 9.20 -1.59
CA ALA A 192 -7.43 10.03 -2.52
C ALA A 192 -7.92 11.32 -1.83
N ALA A 193 -7.94 12.42 -2.58
CA ALA A 193 -8.63 13.63 -2.16
C ALA A 193 -10.14 13.43 -2.35
N VAL A 194 -10.94 14.00 -1.47
CA VAL A 194 -12.40 13.89 -1.53
C VAL A 194 -13.04 15.26 -1.69
N VAL A 195 -13.85 15.45 -2.73
CA VAL A 195 -14.56 16.71 -3.00
C VAL A 195 -16.05 16.48 -3.20
N MET A 196 -16.88 16.99 -2.29
CA MET A 196 -18.34 16.90 -2.39
C MET A 196 -18.97 18.29 -2.35
N GLY A 197 -20.17 18.43 -2.92
CA GLY A 197 -20.91 19.69 -2.92
C GLY A 197 -21.20 20.26 -1.52
N ALA A 198 -21.36 19.39 -0.51
CA ALA A 198 -21.61 19.78 0.87
C ALA A 198 -20.38 20.40 1.57
N LEU A 199 -19.16 20.10 1.11
CA LEU A 199 -17.92 20.61 1.73
C LEU A 199 -17.85 22.14 1.66
N SER A 200 -17.32 22.75 2.71
CA SER A 200 -17.07 24.20 2.72
C SER A 200 -16.03 24.59 1.67
N PRO A 201 -16.04 25.85 1.20
CA PRO A 201 -15.02 26.35 0.28
C PRO A 201 -13.60 26.07 0.79
N ARG A 202 -13.36 26.25 2.10
CA ARG A 202 -12.07 26.01 2.74
C ARG A 202 -11.65 24.55 2.69
N THR A 203 -12.49 23.61 3.15
CA THR A 203 -12.18 22.17 3.10
C THR A 203 -12.00 21.70 1.66
N ARG A 204 -12.84 22.18 0.74
CA ARG A 204 -12.77 21.84 -0.68
C ARG A 204 -11.46 22.30 -1.32
N ASN A 205 -11.03 23.55 -1.05
CA ASN A 205 -9.76 24.08 -1.54
C ASN A 205 -8.57 23.31 -0.96
N ALA A 206 -8.60 22.97 0.33
CA ALA A 206 -7.55 22.17 0.95
C ALA A 206 -7.43 20.76 0.33
N GLN A 207 -8.56 20.10 0.05
CA GLN A 207 -8.59 18.80 -0.64
C GLN A 207 -8.10 18.92 -2.10
N VAL A 208 -8.46 19.99 -2.80
CA VAL A 208 -7.96 20.25 -4.16
C VAL A 208 -6.47 20.58 -4.16
N GLN A 209 -5.98 21.34 -3.19
CA GLN A 209 -4.55 21.64 -3.03
C GLN A 209 -3.75 20.37 -2.75
N MET A 210 -4.29 19.45 -1.93
CA MET A 210 -3.72 18.12 -1.71
C MET A 210 -3.57 17.35 -3.03
N PHE A 211 -4.60 17.35 -3.89
CA PHE A 211 -4.51 16.74 -5.22
C PHE A 211 -3.52 17.47 -6.14
N GLN A 212 -3.58 18.81 -6.20
CA GLN A 212 -2.77 19.62 -7.11
C GLN A 212 -1.27 19.57 -6.78
N SER A 213 -0.92 19.65 -5.50
CA SER A 213 0.46 19.51 -5.01
C SER A 213 1.05 18.12 -5.26
N GLY A 214 0.22 17.18 -5.72
CA GLY A 214 0.59 15.79 -5.89
C GLY A 214 0.63 15.04 -4.57
N GLU A 215 0.05 15.59 -3.49
CA GLU A 215 -0.06 14.85 -2.24
C GLU A 215 -0.80 13.52 -2.47
N VAL A 216 -1.84 13.56 -3.30
CA VAL A 216 -2.56 12.39 -3.81
C VAL A 216 -2.75 12.48 -5.32
N ASP A 217 -2.65 11.35 -6.01
CA ASP A 217 -2.78 11.29 -7.48
C ASP A 217 -4.22 11.16 -7.97
N TYR A 218 -5.16 10.93 -7.04
CA TYR A 218 -6.56 10.63 -7.34
C TYR A 218 -7.47 11.56 -6.56
N LEU A 219 -8.52 12.02 -7.23
CA LEU A 219 -9.59 12.83 -6.66
C LEU A 219 -10.89 12.06 -6.81
N VAL A 220 -11.64 11.84 -5.73
CA VAL A 220 -12.99 11.28 -5.78
C VAL A 220 -13.98 12.38 -5.45
N ALA A 221 -14.99 12.57 -6.29
CA ALA A 221 -15.86 13.71 -6.14
C ALA A 221 -17.30 13.48 -6.60
N THR A 222 -18.20 14.37 -6.17
CA THR A 222 -19.54 14.47 -6.76
C THR A 222 -19.54 15.33 -8.02
N ASP A 223 -20.67 15.38 -8.73
CA ASP A 223 -20.92 16.27 -9.88
C ASP A 223 -20.65 17.77 -9.61
N ALA A 224 -20.50 18.15 -8.34
CA ALA A 224 -20.04 19.48 -7.91
C ALA A 224 -18.68 19.89 -8.52
N ILE A 225 -17.82 18.96 -8.95
CA ILE A 225 -16.58 19.32 -9.68
C ILE A 225 -16.84 19.83 -11.09
N GLY A 226 -18.02 19.53 -11.63
CA GLY A 226 -18.46 19.98 -12.94
C GLY A 226 -18.55 21.49 -13.03
N MET A 227 -18.51 22.23 -11.92
CA MET A 227 -18.56 23.69 -11.86
C MET A 227 -17.62 24.24 -10.78
N GLY A 228 -16.83 25.26 -11.12
CA GLY A 228 -16.24 26.13 -10.10
C GLY A 228 -15.02 25.66 -9.35
N LEU A 229 -14.27 24.68 -9.88
CA LEU A 229 -12.94 24.36 -9.37
C LEU A 229 -11.88 24.41 -10.45
N ASN A 230 -10.75 24.99 -10.08
CA ASN A 230 -9.53 24.90 -10.87
C ASN A 230 -8.88 23.53 -10.62
N LEU A 231 -9.02 22.59 -11.56
CA LEU A 231 -8.51 21.20 -11.41
C LEU A 231 -7.66 20.83 -12.63
N ASP A 232 -6.41 20.41 -12.40
CA ASP A 232 -5.53 19.85 -13.43
C ASP A 232 -5.67 18.33 -13.49
N VAL A 233 -6.74 17.90 -14.16
CA VAL A 233 -7.15 16.49 -14.30
C VAL A 233 -6.90 16.03 -15.73
N GLN A 234 -6.23 14.88 -15.87
CA GLN A 234 -5.93 14.28 -17.18
C GLN A 234 -7.01 13.30 -17.62
N HIS A 235 -7.64 12.63 -16.66
CA HIS A 235 -8.65 11.62 -16.90
C HIS A 235 -9.85 11.79 -15.97
N VAL A 236 -11.06 11.75 -16.51
CA VAL A 236 -12.31 11.71 -15.72
C VAL A 236 -12.94 10.33 -15.86
N ALA A 237 -13.14 9.64 -14.74
CA ALA A 237 -13.81 8.36 -14.68
C ALA A 237 -15.17 8.49 -14.01
N PHE A 238 -16.24 8.05 -14.66
CA PHE A 238 -17.57 7.97 -14.06
C PHE A 238 -17.69 6.67 -13.26
N ALA A 239 -18.00 6.77 -11.97
CA ALA A 239 -18.28 5.62 -11.13
C ALA A 239 -19.66 5.01 -11.39
N SER A 240 -20.60 5.84 -11.85
CA SER A 240 -21.95 5.48 -12.27
C SER A 240 -22.39 6.45 -13.38
N LEU A 241 -23.30 6.03 -14.25
CA LEU A 241 -23.95 6.93 -15.22
C LEU A 241 -25.39 7.27 -14.83
N ARG A 242 -25.76 7.01 -13.58
CA ARG A 242 -27.09 7.28 -13.02
C ARG A 242 -26.98 8.20 -11.80
N LYS A 243 -27.94 9.12 -11.66
CA LYS A 243 -28.07 10.03 -10.51
C LYS A 243 -29.50 10.05 -9.99
N PHE A 244 -29.63 10.36 -8.71
CA PHE A 244 -30.92 10.71 -8.10
C PHE A 244 -31.24 12.17 -8.42
N ASP A 245 -32.40 12.42 -9.02
CA ASP A 245 -32.86 13.78 -9.36
C ASP A 245 -33.82 14.38 -8.31
N GLY A 246 -33.87 13.78 -7.12
CA GLY A 246 -34.84 14.12 -6.07
C GLY A 246 -36.13 13.29 -6.12
N ARG A 247 -36.40 12.59 -7.23
CA ARG A 247 -37.60 11.74 -7.39
C ARG A 247 -37.25 10.30 -7.73
N ARG A 248 -36.30 10.08 -8.66
CA ARG A 248 -35.92 8.74 -9.11
C ARG A 248 -34.44 8.68 -9.50
N GLN A 249 -33.91 7.47 -9.54
CA GLN A 249 -32.62 7.20 -10.17
C GLN A 249 -32.79 7.23 -11.70
N ARG A 250 -32.13 8.17 -12.37
CA ARG A 250 -32.16 8.33 -13.83
C ARG A 250 -30.76 8.37 -14.43
N ARG A 251 -30.63 8.05 -15.73
CA ARG A 251 -29.37 8.24 -16.46
C ARG A 251 -29.02 9.73 -16.56
N LEU A 252 -27.72 10.04 -16.57
CA LEU A 252 -27.22 11.39 -16.85
C LEU A 252 -27.62 11.84 -18.26
N THR A 253 -27.81 13.14 -18.44
CA THR A 253 -27.95 13.72 -19.77
C THR A 253 -26.58 13.94 -20.41
N VAL A 254 -26.53 14.03 -21.75
CA VAL A 254 -25.29 14.37 -22.48
C VAL A 254 -24.69 15.70 -21.98
N ALA A 255 -25.54 16.67 -21.62
CA ALA A 255 -25.09 17.94 -21.06
C ALA A 255 -24.36 17.76 -19.71
N GLU A 256 -24.92 16.95 -18.80
CA GLU A 256 -24.31 16.63 -17.50
C GLU A 256 -22.99 15.87 -17.69
N MET A 257 -22.98 14.87 -18.58
CA MET A 257 -21.77 14.11 -18.90
C MET A 257 -20.68 15.00 -19.51
N ALA A 258 -21.02 15.85 -20.48
CA ALA A 258 -20.08 16.76 -21.13
C ALA A 258 -19.51 17.82 -20.16
N GLN A 259 -20.32 18.31 -19.22
CA GLN A 259 -19.87 19.25 -18.19
C GLN A 259 -18.82 18.61 -17.26
N ILE A 260 -19.04 17.36 -16.87
CA ILE A 260 -18.15 16.60 -15.99
C ILE A 260 -16.89 16.13 -16.75
N ALA A 261 -17.06 15.47 -17.90
CA ALA A 261 -15.97 15.00 -18.75
C ALA A 261 -15.09 16.15 -19.24
N GLY A 262 -15.70 17.31 -19.52
CA GLY A 262 -15.01 18.54 -19.91
C GLY A 262 -14.07 19.10 -18.84
N ARG A 263 -13.99 18.52 -17.65
CA ARG A 263 -12.95 18.81 -16.64
C ARG A 263 -11.61 18.12 -16.92
N ALA A 264 -11.60 17.09 -17.78
CA ALA A 264 -10.38 16.46 -18.26
C ALA A 264 -9.73 17.32 -19.36
N GLY A 265 -8.42 17.48 -19.26
CA GLY A 265 -7.65 18.31 -20.19
C GLY A 265 -7.84 19.80 -19.91
N ARG A 266 -6.75 20.56 -20.07
CA ARG A 266 -6.70 21.99 -19.77
C ARG A 266 -5.78 22.72 -20.72
N HIS A 267 -6.18 23.93 -21.12
CA HIS A 267 -5.46 24.73 -22.13
C HIS A 267 -5.18 23.90 -23.39
N HIS A 268 -3.92 23.60 -23.67
CA HIS A 268 -3.49 22.80 -24.83
C HIS A 268 -3.22 21.32 -24.50
N ARG A 269 -3.47 20.87 -23.26
CA ARG A 269 -3.33 19.45 -22.89
C ARG A 269 -4.65 18.73 -23.12
N ASP A 270 -4.58 17.67 -23.91
CA ASP A 270 -5.72 16.79 -24.16
C ASP A 270 -6.16 16.07 -22.88
N GLY A 271 -7.44 15.74 -22.84
CA GLY A 271 -8.07 15.05 -21.73
C GLY A 271 -8.74 13.76 -22.20
N THR A 272 -8.91 12.83 -21.28
CA THR A 272 -9.67 11.60 -21.55
C THR A 272 -10.82 11.41 -20.57
N PHE A 273 -11.86 10.71 -20.99
CA PHE A 273 -12.94 10.29 -20.10
C PHE A 273 -13.32 8.83 -20.29
N GLY A 274 -13.91 8.21 -19.27
CA GLY A 274 -14.32 6.81 -19.29
C GLY A 274 -15.22 6.44 -18.12
N ALA A 275 -15.59 5.17 -18.00
CA ALA A 275 -16.38 4.64 -16.89
C ALA A 275 -15.57 3.64 -16.04
N LEU A 276 -16.04 3.33 -14.84
CA LEU A 276 -15.57 2.16 -14.10
C LEU A 276 -16.23 0.87 -14.64
N VAL A 277 -15.51 -0.25 -14.55
CA VAL A 277 -15.92 -1.54 -15.16
C VAL A 277 -17.22 -2.12 -14.60
N ASP A 278 -17.69 -1.68 -13.43
CA ASP A 278 -18.93 -2.18 -12.84
C ASP A 278 -20.18 -1.87 -13.71
N ASP A 279 -20.11 -0.86 -14.60
CA ASP A 279 -21.14 -0.55 -15.61
C ASP A 279 -20.93 -1.30 -16.96
N GLY A 280 -19.88 -2.11 -17.08
CA GLY A 280 -19.51 -2.88 -18.27
C GLY A 280 -18.70 -2.11 -19.33
N PRO A 281 -18.10 -2.81 -20.32
CA PRO A 281 -17.29 -2.20 -21.38
C PRO A 281 -18.07 -1.27 -22.33
N ASN A 282 -19.42 -1.35 -22.34
CA ASN A 282 -20.32 -0.54 -23.17
C ASN A 282 -21.14 0.47 -22.33
N ALA A 283 -20.58 1.00 -21.24
CA ALA A 283 -21.31 1.89 -20.33
C ALA A 283 -21.89 3.14 -21.05
N PHE A 284 -21.14 3.72 -22.00
CA PHE A 284 -21.59 4.80 -22.87
C PHE A 284 -22.12 4.25 -24.20
N THR A 285 -23.13 4.91 -24.78
CA THR A 285 -23.54 4.62 -26.17
C THR A 285 -22.62 5.31 -27.17
N PRO A 286 -22.47 4.80 -28.40
CA PRO A 286 -21.68 5.47 -29.44
C PRO A 286 -22.11 6.92 -29.69
N GLU A 287 -23.40 7.21 -29.63
CA GLU A 287 -23.95 8.55 -29.80
C GLU A 287 -23.54 9.49 -28.67
N GLU A 288 -23.55 9.00 -27.41
CA GLU A 288 -23.08 9.78 -26.26
C GLU A 288 -21.59 10.08 -26.36
N MET A 289 -20.77 9.11 -26.79
CA MET A 289 -19.33 9.31 -26.99
C MET A 289 -19.07 10.39 -28.03
N LEU A 290 -19.66 10.25 -29.23
CA LEU A 290 -19.51 11.21 -30.33
C LEU A 290 -20.01 12.61 -29.94
N ALA A 291 -21.11 12.70 -29.20
CA ALA A 291 -21.65 13.97 -28.72
C ALA A 291 -20.71 14.66 -27.72
N ILE A 292 -20.09 13.91 -26.80
CA ILE A 292 -19.16 14.47 -25.80
C ILE A 292 -17.85 14.91 -26.46
N GLU A 293 -17.27 14.06 -27.31
CA GLU A 293 -16.01 14.33 -28.05
C GLU A 293 -16.19 15.49 -29.04
N GLY A 294 -17.31 15.54 -29.75
CA GLY A 294 -17.66 16.62 -30.68
C GLY A 294 -18.23 17.88 -30.01
N HIS A 295 -18.34 17.89 -28.68
CA HIS A 295 -18.97 18.97 -27.90
C HIS A 295 -20.38 19.36 -28.36
N HIS A 296 -21.13 18.38 -28.85
CA HIS A 296 -22.49 18.56 -29.35
C HIS A 296 -23.49 18.30 -28.23
N VAL A 297 -23.89 19.38 -27.55
CA VAL A 297 -24.92 19.32 -26.50
C VAL A 297 -26.27 19.69 -27.10
N PRO A 298 -27.35 18.94 -26.81
CA PRO A 298 -28.68 19.29 -27.29
C PRO A 298 -29.07 20.72 -26.92
N PRO A 299 -29.70 21.49 -27.84
CA PRO A 299 -30.16 22.84 -27.54
C PRO A 299 -31.20 22.85 -26.42
N LEU A 300 -31.18 23.90 -25.60
CA LEU A 300 -32.22 24.16 -24.62
C LEU A 300 -33.50 24.61 -25.33
N GLU A 301 -34.62 24.03 -24.93
CA GLU A 301 -35.94 24.38 -25.46
C GLU A 301 -36.69 25.39 -24.59
N ARG A 302 -36.47 25.34 -23.27
CA ARG A 302 -37.16 26.19 -22.30
C ARG A 302 -36.26 26.58 -21.14
N LEU A 303 -36.52 27.75 -20.56
CA LEU A 303 -35.95 28.20 -19.29
C LEU A 303 -37.05 28.33 -18.22
N TYR A 304 -36.69 28.09 -16.97
CA TYR A 304 -37.59 28.33 -15.83
C TYR A 304 -37.69 29.82 -15.54
N TRP A 305 -38.91 30.28 -15.32
CA TRP A 305 -39.23 31.68 -15.08
C TRP A 305 -40.12 31.84 -13.85
N ARG A 306 -39.92 32.95 -13.15
CA ARG A 306 -40.75 33.45 -12.06
C ARG A 306 -40.76 34.97 -12.17
N SER A 307 -41.83 35.64 -11.71
CA SER A 307 -41.82 37.10 -11.65
C SER A 307 -40.69 37.59 -10.75
N GLY A 308 -39.76 38.37 -11.30
CA GLY A 308 -38.73 39.06 -10.51
C GLY A 308 -39.18 40.42 -9.95
N GLU A 309 -40.45 40.79 -10.13
CA GLU A 309 -41.09 41.94 -9.46
C GLU A 309 -42.35 41.45 -8.72
N PRO A 310 -42.18 40.66 -7.64
CA PRO A 310 -43.31 40.11 -6.90
C PRO A 310 -44.15 41.20 -6.21
N ASP A 311 -45.46 40.98 -6.12
CA ASP A 311 -46.39 41.87 -5.42
C ASP A 311 -46.36 41.59 -3.91
N PHE A 312 -46.11 42.62 -3.11
CA PHE A 312 -46.06 42.51 -1.66
C PHE A 312 -47.29 43.09 -0.96
N SER A 313 -48.36 43.43 -1.70
CA SER A 313 -49.59 44.01 -1.15
C SER A 313 -50.26 43.12 -0.09
N SER A 314 -50.26 41.79 -0.30
CA SER A 314 -50.70 40.77 0.65
C SER A 314 -49.95 39.46 0.42
N VAL A 315 -50.06 38.51 1.37
CA VAL A 315 -49.46 37.17 1.20
C VAL A 315 -50.05 36.45 0.00
N ASP A 316 -51.36 36.56 -0.22
CA ASP A 316 -52.04 35.88 -1.34
C ASP A 316 -51.65 36.51 -2.68
N ALA A 317 -51.47 37.84 -2.75
CA ALA A 317 -50.95 38.53 -3.93
C ALA A 317 -49.49 38.15 -4.23
N LEU A 318 -48.66 38.00 -3.19
CA LEU A 318 -47.29 37.50 -3.33
C LEU A 318 -47.27 36.10 -3.94
N VAL A 319 -48.03 35.17 -3.36
CA VAL A 319 -48.14 33.80 -3.89
C VAL A 319 -48.62 33.81 -5.34
N ALA A 320 -49.65 34.60 -5.66
CA ALA A 320 -50.16 34.73 -7.03
C ALA A 320 -49.09 35.25 -8.01
N SER A 321 -48.30 36.25 -7.61
CA SER A 321 -47.22 36.79 -8.45
C SER A 321 -46.07 35.80 -8.66
N LEU A 322 -45.76 34.97 -7.66
CA LEU A 322 -44.71 33.96 -7.75
C LEU A 322 -45.17 32.73 -8.56
N GLU A 323 -46.48 32.44 -8.60
CA GLU A 323 -47.09 31.36 -9.39
C GLU A 323 -47.56 31.83 -10.78
N GLU A 324 -47.28 33.08 -11.15
CA GLU A 324 -47.62 33.62 -12.47
C GLU A 324 -47.03 32.76 -13.59
N ARG A 325 -47.81 32.54 -14.65
CA ARG A 325 -47.35 31.80 -15.83
C ARG A 325 -46.66 32.74 -16.81
N PRO A 326 -45.49 32.39 -17.35
CA PRO A 326 -44.83 33.23 -18.33
C PRO A 326 -45.63 33.28 -19.64
N GLN A 327 -45.58 34.43 -20.32
CA GLN A 327 -46.26 34.63 -21.61
C GLN A 327 -45.44 34.11 -22.80
N HIS A 328 -44.12 34.06 -22.68
CA HIS A 328 -43.24 33.70 -23.79
C HIS A 328 -43.12 32.17 -23.94
N PRO A 329 -43.21 31.59 -25.16
CA PRO A 329 -43.29 30.14 -25.37
C PRO A 329 -42.05 29.34 -24.94
N VAL A 330 -40.87 29.99 -24.94
CA VAL A 330 -39.60 29.39 -24.47
C VAL A 330 -39.38 29.50 -22.97
N LEU A 331 -40.36 30.04 -22.23
CA LEU A 331 -40.33 30.12 -20.78
C LEU A 331 -41.37 29.16 -20.20
N THR A 332 -41.03 28.54 -19.08
CA THR A 332 -41.97 27.72 -18.31
C THR A 332 -41.94 28.19 -16.87
N ALA A 333 -43.09 28.12 -16.18
CA ALA A 333 -43.14 28.46 -14.76
C ALA A 333 -42.16 27.57 -13.98
N ALA A 334 -41.39 28.18 -13.08
CA ALA A 334 -40.52 27.44 -12.18
C ALA A 334 -41.35 26.46 -11.33
N PRO A 335 -40.86 25.22 -11.11
CA PRO A 335 -41.40 24.36 -10.07
C PRO A 335 -41.44 25.11 -8.74
N GLN A 336 -42.34 24.73 -7.84
CA GLN A 336 -42.36 25.32 -6.50
C GLN A 336 -41.01 25.05 -5.81
N ALA A 337 -40.16 26.07 -5.79
CA ALA A 337 -38.91 26.07 -5.07
C ALA A 337 -39.19 26.10 -3.56
N ILE A 338 -38.19 25.74 -2.76
CA ILE A 338 -38.32 25.60 -1.31
C ILE A 338 -38.87 26.88 -0.65
N ASP A 339 -38.49 28.04 -1.16
CA ASP A 339 -38.94 29.35 -0.68
C ASP A 339 -40.46 29.54 -0.80
N LEU A 340 -41.04 29.20 -1.95
CA LEU A 340 -42.47 29.27 -2.21
C LEU A 340 -43.24 28.19 -1.43
N ILE A 341 -42.70 26.97 -1.30
CA ILE A 341 -43.33 25.92 -0.48
C ILE A 341 -43.42 26.36 0.98
N VAL A 342 -42.33 26.90 1.54
CA VAL A 342 -42.29 27.41 2.91
C VAL A 342 -43.25 28.59 3.08
N LEU A 343 -43.29 29.53 2.12
CA LEU A 343 -44.24 30.64 2.15
C LEU A 343 -45.68 30.15 2.23
N LYS A 344 -46.08 29.19 1.38
CA LYS A 344 -47.45 28.68 1.35
C LYS A 344 -47.82 27.98 2.66
N ARG A 345 -46.92 27.19 3.23
CA ARG A 345 -47.14 26.52 4.53
C ARG A 345 -47.25 27.50 5.68
N LEU A 346 -46.38 28.51 5.74
CA LEU A 346 -46.49 29.56 6.74
C LEU A 346 -47.75 30.41 6.53
N ALA A 347 -48.21 30.57 5.29
CA ALA A 347 -49.46 31.26 5.00
C ALA A 347 -50.72 30.49 5.44
N GLU A 348 -50.63 29.19 5.73
CA GLU A 348 -51.73 28.40 6.30
C GLU A 348 -51.87 28.60 7.82
N GLU A 349 -50.84 29.16 8.49
CA GLU A 349 -50.83 29.39 9.92
C GLU A 349 -51.52 30.73 10.28
N ASP A 350 -52.56 30.67 11.12
CA ASP A 350 -53.36 31.85 11.51
C ASP A 350 -52.51 32.98 12.12
N TRP A 351 -51.51 32.61 12.94
CA TRP A 351 -50.63 33.59 13.60
C TRP A 351 -49.74 34.34 12.61
N VAL A 352 -49.35 33.70 11.49
CA VAL A 352 -48.55 34.36 10.44
C VAL A 352 -49.41 35.38 9.71
N ARG A 353 -50.63 34.99 9.30
CA ARG A 353 -51.59 35.90 8.64
C ARG A 353 -51.95 37.08 9.54
N ALA A 354 -52.09 36.86 10.84
CA ALA A 354 -52.34 37.93 11.79
C ALA A 354 -51.21 38.99 11.81
N ARG A 355 -49.97 38.60 11.48
CA ARG A 355 -48.78 39.46 11.53
C ARG A 355 -48.37 40.06 10.18
N THR A 356 -48.87 39.54 9.06
CA THR A 356 -48.53 40.02 7.70
C THR A 356 -49.59 40.94 7.10
N ARG A 357 -50.12 41.87 7.90
CA ARG A 357 -51.17 42.82 7.49
C ARG A 357 -50.66 44.04 6.71
N SER A 358 -49.34 44.22 6.58
CA SER A 358 -48.74 45.35 5.86
C SER A 358 -47.73 44.87 4.82
N PRO A 359 -47.53 45.62 3.71
CA PRO A 359 -46.58 45.22 2.68
C PRO A 359 -45.14 45.04 3.17
N MET A 360 -44.73 45.84 4.17
CA MET A 360 -43.43 45.69 4.82
C MET A 360 -43.30 44.32 5.51
N MET A 361 -44.34 43.88 6.23
CA MET A 361 -44.31 42.58 6.90
C MET A 361 -44.40 41.41 5.93
N VAL A 362 -45.11 41.55 4.81
CA VAL A 362 -45.12 40.57 3.71
C VAL A 362 -43.72 40.45 3.09
N ARG A 363 -43.02 41.57 2.83
CA ARG A 363 -41.61 41.56 2.39
C ARG A 363 -40.70 40.87 3.40
N ARG A 364 -40.91 41.11 4.70
CA ARG A 364 -40.11 40.50 5.77
C ARG A 364 -40.34 38.99 5.86
N LEU A 365 -41.59 38.53 5.77
CA LEU A 365 -41.92 37.10 5.70
C LEU A 365 -41.26 36.46 4.48
N TRP A 366 -41.41 37.06 3.30
CA TRP A 366 -40.80 36.55 2.08
C TRP A 366 -39.29 36.42 2.21
N SER A 367 -38.67 37.43 2.81
CA SER A 367 -37.23 37.43 3.05
C SER A 367 -36.78 36.33 4.02
N ALA A 368 -37.63 35.92 4.96
CA ALA A 368 -37.40 34.76 5.81
C ALA A 368 -37.57 33.43 5.05
N CYS A 369 -38.60 33.33 4.20
CA CYS A 369 -38.83 32.16 3.34
C CYS A 369 -37.69 31.92 2.33
N GLY A 370 -37.01 32.98 1.90
CA GLY A 370 -35.83 32.90 1.05
C GLY A 370 -34.57 32.32 1.72
N LEU A 371 -34.63 31.94 3.00
CA LEU A 371 -33.52 31.31 3.70
C LEU A 371 -33.23 29.92 3.10
N PRO A 372 -32.00 29.64 2.60
CA PRO A 372 -31.68 28.36 1.98
C PRO A 372 -31.71 27.18 2.97
N ASP A 373 -32.31 26.04 2.57
CA ASP A 373 -32.24 24.79 3.34
C ASP A 373 -30.89 24.09 3.14
N PHE A 374 -29.83 24.64 3.74
CA PHE A 374 -28.49 24.06 3.68
C PHE A 374 -28.43 22.63 4.24
N ARG A 375 -29.33 22.29 5.17
CA ARG A 375 -29.37 20.99 5.85
C ARG A 375 -30.13 19.93 5.06
N LYS A 376 -30.91 20.33 4.05
CA LYS A 376 -31.74 19.45 3.22
C LYS A 376 -32.66 18.55 4.05
N LEU A 377 -33.24 19.10 5.13
CA LEU A 377 -34.18 18.37 5.98
C LEU A 377 -35.57 18.22 5.33
N GLY A 378 -35.79 18.95 4.23
CA GLY A 378 -37.02 18.95 3.49
C GLY A 378 -37.98 20.05 3.96
N PRO A 379 -39.12 20.22 3.28
CA PRO A 379 -39.93 21.41 3.44
C PRO A 379 -40.56 21.57 4.84
N ASP A 380 -40.90 20.48 5.55
CA ASP A 380 -41.63 20.57 6.84
C ASP A 380 -40.74 21.03 7.98
N PRO A 381 -39.58 20.39 8.22
CA PRO A 381 -38.64 20.88 9.22
C PRO A 381 -38.14 22.29 8.89
N HIS A 382 -37.91 22.60 7.60
CA HIS A 382 -37.45 23.91 7.17
C HIS A 382 -38.49 25.00 7.41
N ALA A 383 -39.76 24.75 7.09
CA ALA A 383 -40.85 25.70 7.38
C ALA A 383 -40.96 26.02 8.87
N ARG A 384 -40.82 25.03 9.77
CA ARG A 384 -40.80 25.27 11.22
C ARG A 384 -39.59 26.11 11.67
N PHE A 385 -38.43 25.89 11.06
CA PHE A 385 -37.24 26.69 11.35
C PHE A 385 -37.43 28.14 10.92
N VAL A 386 -37.87 28.37 9.67
CA VAL A 386 -38.19 29.71 9.16
C VAL A 386 -39.30 30.37 9.97
N GLY A 387 -40.33 29.62 10.39
CA GLY A 387 -41.41 30.10 11.24
C GLY A 387 -40.91 30.63 12.58
N ARG A 388 -39.96 29.95 13.24
CA ARG A 388 -39.33 30.45 14.48
C ARG A 388 -38.55 31.75 14.26
N ILE A 389 -37.79 31.83 13.16
CA ILE A 389 -37.05 33.04 12.76
C ILE A 389 -38.04 34.20 12.54
N PHE A 390 -39.09 33.97 11.74
CA PHE A 390 -40.11 34.97 11.46
C PHE A 390 -40.89 35.37 12.71
N GLY A 391 -41.14 34.45 13.64
CA GLY A 391 -41.75 34.72 14.95
C GLY A 391 -41.00 35.84 15.68
N HIS A 392 -39.68 35.71 15.82
CA HIS A 392 -38.84 36.74 16.42
C HIS A 392 -38.75 38.03 15.58
N LEU A 393 -38.68 37.93 14.25
CA LEU A 393 -38.62 39.11 13.37
C LEU A 393 -39.95 39.90 13.28
N SER A 394 -41.05 39.28 13.67
CA SER A 394 -42.39 39.89 13.69
C SER A 394 -42.84 40.36 15.07
N GLU A 395 -42.04 40.11 16.11
CA GLU A 395 -42.29 40.49 17.50
C GLU A 395 -41.26 41.49 18.02
N GLY A 396 -41.62 42.19 19.12
CA GLY A 396 -40.70 43.03 19.89
C GLY A 396 -39.96 44.07 19.03
N ALA A 397 -38.64 44.13 19.17
CA ALA A 397 -37.78 45.02 18.40
C ALA A 397 -37.57 44.58 16.94
N GLY A 398 -38.17 43.46 16.52
CA GLY A 398 -37.99 42.90 15.18
C GLY A 398 -36.58 42.38 14.91
N HIS A 399 -35.86 41.91 15.93
CA HIS A 399 -34.52 41.33 15.79
C HIS A 399 -34.49 39.96 16.48
N LEU A 400 -33.61 39.07 16.02
CA LEU A 400 -33.39 37.80 16.71
C LEU A 400 -32.73 38.04 18.08
N PRO A 401 -33.19 37.39 19.16
CA PRO A 401 -32.57 37.56 20.48
C PRO A 401 -31.10 37.13 20.48
N HIS A 402 -30.22 37.99 21.01
CA HIS A 402 -28.77 37.73 21.06
C HIS A 402 -28.44 36.42 21.78
N GLN A 403 -29.08 36.15 22.91
CA GLN A 403 -28.84 34.93 23.68
C GLN A 403 -29.23 33.69 22.88
N TRP A 404 -30.38 33.72 22.19
CA TRP A 404 -30.84 32.59 21.38
C TRP A 404 -29.87 32.29 20.23
N PHE A 405 -29.42 33.33 19.51
CA PHE A 405 -28.41 33.16 18.45
C PHE A 405 -27.10 32.62 19.00
N ALA A 406 -26.65 33.12 20.16
CA ALA A 406 -25.44 32.66 20.84
C ALA A 406 -25.50 31.17 21.20
N ASP A 407 -26.61 30.74 21.82
CA ASP A 407 -26.82 29.37 22.27
C ASP A 407 -26.87 28.39 21.09
N GLU A 408 -27.56 28.76 20.01
CA GLU A 408 -27.62 27.96 18.78
C GLU A 408 -26.24 27.79 18.15
N LEU A 409 -25.45 28.87 18.10
CA LEU A 409 -24.10 28.81 17.54
C LEU A 409 -23.14 28.02 18.45
N GLN A 410 -23.24 28.16 19.78
CA GLN A 410 -22.43 27.43 20.74
C GLN A 410 -22.66 25.91 20.64
N ARG A 411 -23.91 25.47 20.41
CA ARG A 411 -24.21 24.05 20.17
C ARG A 411 -23.54 23.48 18.92
N LEU A 412 -23.22 24.34 17.96
CA LEU A 412 -22.57 23.94 16.70
C LEU A 412 -21.03 24.03 16.76
N ASP A 413 -20.45 24.78 17.70
CA ASP A 413 -18.99 24.95 17.89
C ASP A 413 -18.37 23.73 18.61
N LEU A 414 -18.59 22.54 18.06
CA LEU A 414 -18.04 21.28 18.54
C LEU A 414 -17.31 20.57 17.39
N MET A 415 -16.03 20.25 17.57
CA MET A 415 -15.18 19.61 16.54
C MET A 415 -15.17 18.08 16.61
N THR A 416 -15.91 17.49 17.55
CA THR A 416 -15.97 16.04 17.78
C THR A 416 -16.99 15.35 16.88
N GLY A 417 -16.75 14.10 16.50
CA GLY A 417 -17.66 13.33 15.64
C GLY A 417 -16.98 12.86 14.36
N ASP A 418 -17.74 12.12 13.57
CA ASP A 418 -17.32 11.64 12.26
C ASP A 418 -17.52 12.72 11.17
N VAL A 419 -17.13 12.38 9.95
CA VAL A 419 -17.20 13.26 8.77
C VAL A 419 -18.63 13.77 8.54
N GLU A 420 -19.64 12.91 8.70
CA GLU A 420 -21.05 13.25 8.49
C GLU A 420 -21.57 14.20 9.55
N THR A 421 -21.24 13.96 10.83
CA THR A 421 -21.61 14.84 11.94
C THR A 421 -21.05 16.24 11.75
N ILE A 422 -19.76 16.36 11.40
CA ILE A 422 -19.13 17.66 11.18
C ILE A 422 -19.71 18.35 9.94
N ALA A 423 -19.93 17.63 8.84
CA ALA A 423 -20.55 18.19 7.64
C ALA A 423 -21.99 18.69 7.92
N GLY A 424 -22.76 17.98 8.72
CA GLY A 424 -24.09 18.39 9.17
C GLY A 424 -24.06 19.67 10.03
N ARG A 425 -23.07 19.81 10.91
CA ARG A 425 -22.85 21.05 11.68
C ARG A 425 -22.47 22.21 10.79
N ILE A 426 -21.58 22.02 9.80
CA ILE A 426 -21.24 23.06 8.82
C ILE A 426 -22.49 23.52 8.07
N ALA A 427 -23.33 22.59 7.61
CA ALA A 427 -24.59 22.93 6.94
C ALA A 427 -25.51 23.78 7.85
N ALA A 428 -25.62 23.45 9.14
CA ALA A 428 -26.37 24.24 10.10
C ALA A 428 -25.74 25.62 10.36
N VAL A 429 -24.42 25.71 10.50
CA VAL A 429 -23.71 26.98 10.68
C VAL A 429 -23.90 27.90 9.47
N ARG A 430 -24.00 27.36 8.24
CA ARG A 430 -24.30 28.19 7.05
C ARG A 430 -25.66 28.85 7.10
N SER A 431 -26.69 28.19 7.64
CA SER A 431 -27.99 28.85 7.88
C SER A 431 -27.82 30.06 8.80
N TRP A 432 -27.02 29.92 9.86
CA TRP A 432 -26.73 31.02 10.80
C TRP A 432 -25.81 32.09 10.23
N ALA A 433 -24.84 31.73 9.38
CA ALA A 433 -23.99 32.69 8.67
C ALA A 433 -24.81 33.53 7.69
N TYR A 434 -25.74 32.91 6.96
CA TYR A 434 -26.69 33.62 6.11
C TYR A 434 -27.53 34.61 6.92
N ILE A 435 -28.07 34.17 8.06
CA ILE A 435 -28.79 35.05 9.00
C ILE A 435 -27.91 36.19 9.52
N ALA A 436 -26.65 35.90 9.86
CA ALA A 436 -25.71 36.89 10.41
C ALA A 436 -25.42 38.03 9.43
N HIS A 437 -25.46 37.76 8.13
CA HIS A 437 -25.26 38.76 7.08
C HIS A 437 -26.53 39.56 6.73
N ARG A 438 -27.65 39.32 7.41
CA ARG A 438 -28.88 40.12 7.32
C ARG A 438 -28.81 41.30 8.28
N ALA A 439 -28.42 42.46 7.74
CA ALA A 439 -28.25 43.69 8.51
C ALA A 439 -29.51 44.12 9.29
N ASP A 440 -30.70 43.73 8.84
CA ASP A 440 -31.99 44.05 9.44
C ASP A 440 -32.51 43.00 10.44
N TRP A 441 -31.77 41.90 10.70
CA TRP A 441 -32.25 40.80 11.55
C TRP A 441 -31.55 40.69 12.91
N LEU A 442 -30.37 41.29 13.04
CA LEU A 442 -29.55 41.29 14.27
C LEU A 442 -29.16 42.72 14.62
N MET A 443 -29.03 43.03 15.92
CA MET A 443 -28.57 44.36 16.35
C MET A 443 -27.08 44.59 16.08
N ASP A 444 -26.28 43.51 16.10
CA ASP A 444 -24.84 43.54 15.80
C ASP A 444 -24.45 42.51 14.72
N PRO A 445 -24.80 42.76 13.45
CA PRO A 445 -24.55 41.82 12.36
C PRO A 445 -23.06 41.53 12.13
N GLU A 446 -22.19 42.52 12.30
CA GLU A 446 -20.75 42.38 12.06
C GLU A 446 -20.10 41.44 13.07
N HIS A 447 -20.42 41.59 14.37
CA HIS A 447 -19.96 40.68 15.41
C HIS A 447 -20.38 39.23 15.13
N TRP A 448 -21.66 39.00 14.84
CA TRP A 448 -22.20 37.66 14.61
C TRP A 448 -21.70 37.04 13.30
N ALA A 449 -21.49 37.84 12.26
CA ALA A 449 -20.88 37.39 11.01
C ALA A 449 -19.43 36.92 11.23
N ALA A 450 -18.64 37.66 12.01
CA ALA A 450 -17.29 37.25 12.36
C ALA A 450 -17.28 35.97 13.20
N ARG A 451 -18.18 35.85 14.18
CA ARG A 451 -18.27 34.67 15.05
C ARG A 451 -18.71 33.41 14.29
N THR A 452 -19.75 33.52 13.46
CA THR A 452 -20.23 32.39 12.64
C THR A 452 -19.17 31.93 11.64
N ARG A 453 -18.45 32.87 11.00
CA ARG A 453 -17.30 32.55 10.14
C ARG A 453 -16.22 31.79 10.90
N GLY A 454 -15.86 32.24 12.11
CA GLY A 454 -14.87 31.55 12.94
C GLY A 454 -15.26 30.11 13.28
N VAL A 455 -16.54 29.85 13.55
CA VAL A 455 -17.05 28.48 13.78
C VAL A 455 -17.03 27.65 12.49
N GLU A 456 -17.46 28.23 11.35
CA GLU A 456 -17.40 27.54 10.05
C GLU A 456 -15.95 27.15 9.70
N GLU A 457 -14.99 28.04 9.93
CA GLU A 457 -13.56 27.77 9.67
C GLU A 457 -13.03 26.63 10.53
N LYS A 458 -13.25 26.66 11.85
CA LYS A 458 -12.83 25.57 12.74
C LYS A 458 -13.43 24.22 12.34
N LEU A 459 -14.74 24.18 12.06
CA LEU A 459 -15.42 22.96 11.60
C LEU A 459 -14.87 22.48 10.25
N SER A 460 -14.54 23.40 9.35
CA SER A 460 -13.97 23.09 8.03
C SER A 460 -12.57 22.48 8.13
N ASP A 461 -11.74 23.00 9.02
CA ASP A 461 -10.40 22.47 9.28
C ASP A 461 -10.50 21.08 9.94
N ALA A 462 -11.37 20.93 10.95
CA ALA A 462 -11.66 19.62 11.55
C ALA A 462 -12.17 18.60 10.52
N LEU A 463 -13.05 19.02 9.60
CA LEU A 463 -13.52 18.16 8.51
C LEU A 463 -12.39 17.75 7.57
N HIS A 464 -11.50 18.67 7.22
CA HIS A 464 -10.34 18.38 6.39
C HIS A 464 -9.45 17.32 7.05
N ASP A 465 -9.14 17.49 8.33
CA ASP A 465 -8.31 16.54 9.08
C ASP A 465 -8.94 15.16 9.16
N ARG A 466 -10.26 15.08 9.40
CA ARG A 466 -10.99 13.80 9.41
C ARG A 466 -10.98 13.12 8.04
N LEU A 467 -11.19 13.88 6.95
CA LEU A 467 -11.11 13.35 5.59
C LEU A 467 -9.68 12.85 5.30
N ARG A 468 -8.66 13.61 5.68
CA ARG A 468 -7.25 13.22 5.48
C ARG A 468 -6.91 11.95 6.25
N GLN A 469 -7.25 11.88 7.54
CA GLN A 469 -7.05 10.69 8.38
C GLN A 469 -7.76 9.45 7.82
N ARG A 470 -8.95 9.63 7.25
CA ARG A 470 -9.77 8.54 6.73
C ARG A 470 -9.34 8.07 5.34
N PHE A 471 -8.96 8.98 4.44
CA PHE A 471 -8.78 8.67 3.02
C PHE A 471 -7.34 8.78 2.52
N VAL A 472 -6.38 9.12 3.38
CA VAL A 472 -4.95 9.19 3.03
C VAL A 472 -4.11 8.37 4.02
N ASP A 473 -3.41 7.37 3.49
CA ASP A 473 -2.33 6.67 4.19
C ASP A 473 -1.00 7.33 3.83
N GLN A 474 -0.47 8.14 4.74
CA GLN A 474 0.77 8.89 4.52
C GLN A 474 1.95 7.97 4.22
N ARG A 475 2.02 6.79 4.86
CA ARG A 475 3.11 5.82 4.70
C ARG A 475 3.11 5.27 3.27
N THR A 476 1.97 4.78 2.81
CA THR A 476 1.82 4.21 1.45
C THR A 476 1.97 5.28 0.38
N THR A 477 1.52 6.51 0.64
CA THR A 477 1.57 7.63 -0.31
C THR A 477 3.00 8.11 -0.56
N VAL A 478 3.81 8.25 0.51
CA VAL A 478 5.22 8.66 0.41
C VAL A 478 6.05 7.57 -0.28
N LEU A 479 5.81 6.30 0.05
CA LEU A 479 6.46 5.16 -0.59
C LEU A 479 6.16 5.11 -2.10
N LEU A 480 4.88 5.16 -2.49
CA LEU A 480 4.47 5.10 -3.91
C LEU A 480 5.02 6.27 -4.74
N ARG A 481 5.11 7.49 -4.18
CA ARG A 481 5.69 8.63 -4.89
C ARG A 481 7.15 8.43 -5.27
N ARG A 482 7.98 7.98 -4.33
CA ARG A 482 9.43 7.86 -4.57
C ARG A 482 9.77 6.62 -5.41
N ILE A 483 8.94 5.58 -5.37
CA ILE A 483 9.01 4.45 -6.31
C ILE A 483 8.70 4.92 -7.75
N GLY A 484 7.72 5.81 -7.92
CA GLY A 484 7.34 6.34 -9.23
C GLY A 484 8.30 7.39 -9.82
N ALA A 485 9.16 8.01 -9.00
CA ALA A 485 10.09 9.06 -9.42
C ALA A 485 11.49 8.55 -9.83
N GLY A 486 11.78 7.25 -9.63
CA GLY A 486 13.08 6.65 -9.95
C GLY A 486 13.77 6.12 -8.70
N ALA A 487 13.71 4.79 -8.50
CA ALA A 487 14.21 4.08 -7.32
C ALA A 487 15.76 3.97 -7.23
N ALA A 488 16.51 4.96 -7.72
CA ALA A 488 17.97 4.92 -7.78
C ALA A 488 18.66 5.71 -6.64
N ASP A 489 18.01 6.74 -6.07
CA ASP A 489 18.61 7.66 -5.09
C ASP A 489 17.88 7.65 -3.74
N LEU A 490 17.64 6.48 -3.16
CA LEU A 490 17.13 6.37 -1.79
C LEU A 490 18.31 6.26 -0.82
N PRO A 491 18.60 7.27 0.03
CA PRO A 491 19.54 7.10 1.14
C PRO A 491 18.91 6.15 2.15
N VAL A 492 19.45 4.94 2.23
CA VAL A 492 19.06 3.92 3.21
C VAL A 492 20.08 3.97 4.34
N ASP A 493 19.64 4.36 5.52
CA ASP A 493 20.47 4.40 6.73
C ASP A 493 20.28 3.11 7.52
N VAL A 494 21.39 2.44 7.85
CA VAL A 494 21.38 1.22 8.67
C VAL A 494 21.94 1.57 10.05
N GLY A 495 21.09 1.51 11.06
CA GLY A 495 21.46 1.68 12.46
C GLY A 495 22.40 0.57 12.95
N SER A 496 23.15 0.85 14.02
CA SER A 496 24.08 -0.11 14.63
C SER A 496 23.41 -1.37 15.19
N ASP A 497 22.11 -1.32 15.45
CA ASP A 497 21.26 -2.42 15.90
C ASP A 497 20.65 -3.23 14.74
N GLY A 498 20.98 -2.86 13.50
CA GLY A 498 20.49 -3.47 12.27
C GLY A 498 19.14 -2.92 11.79
N VAL A 499 18.57 -1.90 12.44
CA VAL A 499 17.36 -1.24 11.94
C VAL A 499 17.69 -0.51 10.65
N VAL A 500 16.92 -0.77 9.61
CA VAL A 500 17.05 -0.11 8.32
C VAL A 500 15.99 0.97 8.25
N SER A 501 16.41 2.20 7.99
CA SER A 501 15.55 3.36 7.90
C SER A 501 15.76 4.13 6.60
N VAL A 502 14.74 4.88 6.19
CA VAL A 502 14.81 5.81 5.05
C VAL A 502 14.26 7.14 5.53
N ASP A 503 15.06 8.21 5.43
CA ASP A 503 14.73 9.53 6.00
C ASP A 503 14.23 9.44 7.45
N GLY A 504 14.93 8.66 8.29
CA GLY A 504 14.60 8.49 9.71
C GLY A 504 13.37 7.62 10.03
N HIS A 505 12.80 6.93 9.05
CA HIS A 505 11.65 6.02 9.26
C HIS A 505 12.05 4.55 9.10
N ASP A 506 11.77 3.74 10.11
CA ASP A 506 12.10 2.31 10.15
C ASP A 506 11.30 1.51 9.10
N ILE A 507 12.00 0.88 8.17
CA ILE A 507 11.41 0.04 7.11
C ILE A 507 11.56 -1.45 7.36
N GLY A 508 12.48 -1.84 8.24
CA GLY A 508 12.73 -3.24 8.59
C GLY A 508 14.05 -3.42 9.32
N ARG A 509 14.56 -4.65 9.35
CA ARG A 509 15.82 -5.01 10.00
C ARG A 509 16.72 -5.82 9.08
N LEU A 510 18.00 -5.50 9.06
CA LEU A 510 19.05 -6.23 8.34
C LEU A 510 19.74 -7.21 9.29
N ASN A 511 19.33 -8.48 9.24
CA ASN A 511 19.92 -9.57 10.00
C ASN A 511 21.00 -10.26 9.13
N GLY A 512 22.27 -9.92 9.37
CA GLY A 512 23.39 -10.40 8.55
C GLY A 512 23.33 -9.89 7.12
N PHE A 513 23.06 -10.78 6.16
CA PHE A 513 22.85 -10.43 4.74
C PHE A 513 21.35 -10.47 4.34
N ARG A 514 20.44 -10.69 5.29
CA ARG A 514 19.00 -10.79 5.02
C ARG A 514 18.25 -9.58 5.55
N PHE A 515 17.53 -8.90 4.65
CA PHE A 515 16.59 -7.85 5.01
C PHE A 515 15.22 -8.44 5.34
N GLU A 516 14.68 -8.10 6.50
CA GLU A 516 13.37 -8.50 6.99
C GLU A 516 12.48 -7.27 7.18
N VAL A 517 11.36 -7.23 6.47
CA VAL A 517 10.40 -6.11 6.53
C VAL A 517 9.59 -6.19 7.82
N SER A 518 9.31 -5.04 8.45
CA SER A 518 8.49 -4.97 9.66
C SER A 518 7.12 -5.66 9.48
N PRO A 519 6.63 -6.40 10.49
CA PRO A 519 5.43 -7.23 10.40
C PRO A 519 4.16 -6.43 10.09
N ASP A 520 4.11 -5.15 10.47
CA ASP A 520 2.97 -4.22 10.28
C ASP A 520 2.80 -3.70 8.84
N THR A 521 3.35 -4.40 7.85
CA THR A 521 3.43 -3.94 6.46
C THR A 521 2.60 -4.82 5.54
N THR A 522 1.77 -4.23 4.68
CA THR A 522 0.87 -4.99 3.80
C THR A 522 1.65 -5.83 2.79
N VAL A 523 1.03 -6.90 2.26
CA VAL A 523 1.69 -7.84 1.32
C VAL A 523 2.15 -7.16 0.02
N ALA A 524 1.41 -6.15 -0.46
CA ALA A 524 1.80 -5.38 -1.64
C ALA A 524 2.98 -4.45 -1.36
N ASP A 525 2.98 -3.80 -0.18
CA ASP A 525 4.06 -2.92 0.27
C ASP A 525 5.36 -3.70 0.54
N LYS A 526 5.26 -4.92 1.07
CA LYS A 526 6.42 -5.79 1.31
C LYS A 526 7.27 -5.99 0.06
N ARG A 527 6.64 -6.24 -1.09
CA ARG A 527 7.37 -6.54 -2.34
C ARG A 527 8.09 -5.31 -2.90
N LEU A 528 7.49 -4.13 -2.74
CA LEU A 528 8.07 -2.86 -3.15
C LEU A 528 9.19 -2.41 -2.21
N LEU A 529 9.02 -2.59 -0.90
CA LEU A 529 10.02 -2.27 0.11
C LEU A 529 11.25 -3.17 0.00
N ILE A 530 11.07 -4.46 -0.28
CA ILE A 530 12.18 -5.38 -0.56
C ILE A 530 12.97 -4.89 -1.78
N ALA A 531 12.30 -4.56 -2.89
CA ALA A 531 12.98 -4.09 -4.09
C ALA A 531 13.73 -2.74 -3.92
N ALA A 532 13.21 -1.84 -3.07
CA ALA A 532 13.85 -0.59 -2.72
C ALA A 532 15.05 -0.80 -1.78
N ALA A 533 14.89 -1.64 -0.76
CA ALA A 533 15.95 -1.99 0.19
C ALA A 533 17.10 -2.75 -0.50
N GLU A 534 16.81 -3.67 -1.41
CA GLU A 534 17.82 -4.42 -2.18
C GLU A 534 18.75 -3.49 -2.98
N LYS A 535 18.26 -2.35 -3.47
CA LYS A 535 19.09 -1.35 -4.18
C LYS A 535 19.86 -0.42 -3.25
N GLY A 536 19.24 0.01 -2.15
CA GLY A 536 19.89 0.92 -1.20
C GLY A 536 20.90 0.24 -0.28
N LEU A 537 20.73 -1.06 0.00
CA LEU A 537 21.61 -1.83 0.89
C LEU A 537 22.89 -2.35 0.20
N VAL A 538 23.05 -2.15 -1.12
CA VAL A 538 24.20 -2.70 -1.87
C VAL A 538 25.54 -2.31 -1.25
N GLY A 539 25.70 -1.04 -0.85
CA GLY A 539 26.94 -0.54 -0.25
C GLY A 539 27.25 -1.20 1.11
N GLU A 540 26.25 -1.31 1.98
CA GLU A 540 26.40 -1.94 3.30
C GLU A 540 26.65 -3.46 3.19
N LEU A 541 25.96 -4.13 2.27
CA LEU A 541 26.17 -5.56 2.01
C LEU A 541 27.58 -5.82 1.46
N ALA A 542 28.08 -4.96 0.58
CA ALA A 542 29.45 -5.06 0.07
C ALA A 542 30.50 -4.85 1.18
N LYS A 543 30.25 -3.91 2.10
CA LYS A 543 31.11 -3.68 3.27
C LYS A 543 31.17 -4.92 4.18
N ARG A 544 30.02 -5.48 4.56
CA ARG A 544 29.96 -6.72 5.37
C ARG A 544 30.63 -7.91 4.67
N ALA A 545 30.51 -8.00 3.34
CA ALA A 545 31.20 -9.04 2.56
C ALA A 545 32.72 -8.88 2.60
N ALA A 546 33.23 -7.64 2.53
CA ALA A 546 34.65 -7.36 2.66
C ALA A 546 35.17 -7.71 4.07
N GLU A 547 34.42 -7.37 5.12
CA GLU A 547 34.73 -7.76 6.51
C GLU A 547 34.80 -9.29 6.66
N LEU A 548 33.80 -10.02 6.14
CA LEU A 548 33.79 -11.49 6.14
C LEU A 548 34.96 -12.08 5.37
N ALA A 549 35.34 -11.50 4.23
CA ALA A 549 36.46 -12.00 3.41
C ALA A 549 37.82 -11.93 4.13
N VAL A 550 37.97 -11.03 5.11
CA VAL A 550 39.20 -10.88 5.92
C VAL A 550 39.00 -11.23 7.40
N ALA A 551 37.85 -11.80 7.76
CA ALA A 551 37.50 -12.14 9.14
C ALA A 551 38.55 -13.06 9.76
N SER A 552 38.79 -12.91 11.07
CA SER A 552 39.73 -13.77 11.80
C SER A 552 39.19 -15.20 11.98
N ASP A 553 40.07 -16.19 12.19
CA ASP A 553 39.65 -17.59 12.39
C ASP A 553 38.74 -17.77 13.63
N ALA A 554 38.83 -16.87 14.61
CA ALA A 554 38.03 -16.90 15.83
C ALA A 554 36.57 -16.48 15.62
N GLU A 555 36.28 -15.74 14.55
CA GLU A 555 34.92 -15.32 14.20
C GLU A 555 34.17 -16.37 13.39
N LEU A 556 34.89 -17.38 12.88
CA LEU A 556 34.34 -18.45 12.06
C LEU A 556 34.12 -19.71 12.90
N SER A 557 32.99 -20.38 12.70
CA SER A 557 32.69 -21.64 13.38
C SER A 557 31.87 -22.59 12.51
N LEU A 558 31.99 -23.89 12.79
CA LEU A 558 31.22 -24.94 12.14
C LEU A 558 30.07 -25.36 13.07
N ALA A 559 28.84 -25.11 12.63
CA ALA A 559 27.63 -25.63 13.26
C ALA A 559 27.27 -26.98 12.63
N ALA A 560 27.48 -28.07 13.38
CA ALA A 560 27.29 -29.44 12.93
C ALA A 560 26.51 -30.25 13.98
N GLU A 561 25.38 -29.71 14.45
CA GLU A 561 24.54 -30.39 15.44
C GLU A 561 23.83 -31.61 14.82
N PRO A 562 23.57 -32.67 15.61
CA PRO A 562 22.86 -33.85 15.12
C PRO A 562 21.51 -33.48 14.50
N GLY A 563 21.22 -34.02 13.31
CA GLY A 563 20.00 -33.73 12.57
C GLY A 563 20.03 -32.45 11.73
N SER A 564 21.12 -31.68 11.76
CA SER A 564 21.35 -30.52 10.88
C SER A 564 22.38 -30.82 9.78
N VAL A 565 22.34 -30.07 8.69
CA VAL A 565 23.45 -30.07 7.70
C VAL A 565 24.60 -29.20 8.22
N PRO A 566 25.87 -29.50 7.91
CA PRO A 566 26.99 -28.73 8.44
C PRO A 566 27.04 -27.31 7.86
N ARG A 567 26.85 -26.29 8.72
CA ARG A 567 26.81 -24.88 8.35
C ARG A 567 28.03 -24.12 8.86
N LEU A 568 28.46 -23.13 8.07
CA LEU A 568 29.53 -22.21 8.44
C LEU A 568 28.91 -20.92 8.96
N TRP A 569 29.35 -20.51 10.14
CA TRP A 569 28.89 -19.30 10.80
C TRP A 569 30.01 -18.26 10.86
N TRP A 570 29.63 -16.99 10.73
CA TRP A 570 30.46 -15.83 11.01
C TRP A 570 29.77 -14.98 12.08
N SER A 571 30.40 -14.82 13.25
CA SER A 571 29.82 -14.08 14.38
C SER A 571 28.39 -14.52 14.74
N GLY A 572 28.12 -15.83 14.64
CA GLY A 572 26.80 -16.44 14.91
C GLY A 572 25.80 -16.40 13.73
N LEU A 573 26.14 -15.77 12.60
CA LEU A 573 25.30 -15.71 11.40
C LEU A 573 25.68 -16.82 10.42
N THR A 574 24.68 -17.54 9.89
CA THR A 574 24.93 -18.54 8.83
C THR A 574 25.32 -17.86 7.52
N VAL A 575 26.52 -18.16 7.01
CA VAL A 575 27.05 -17.57 5.76
C VAL A 575 27.26 -18.60 4.65
N ALA A 576 27.37 -19.88 4.98
CA ALA A 576 27.52 -20.95 3.99
C ALA A 576 27.16 -22.32 4.57
N THR A 577 27.05 -23.31 3.68
CA THR A 577 26.90 -24.74 4.00
C THR A 577 28.09 -25.50 3.42
N MET A 578 28.63 -26.43 4.20
CA MET A 578 29.67 -27.35 3.74
C MET A 578 29.01 -28.49 2.97
N THR A 579 29.46 -28.73 1.73
CA THR A 579 28.87 -29.70 0.81
C THR A 579 29.93 -30.63 0.22
N ALA A 580 29.49 -31.62 -0.56
CA ALA A 580 30.37 -32.59 -1.20
C ALA A 580 31.40 -31.90 -2.10
N GLY A 581 32.69 -32.14 -1.82
CA GLY A 581 33.79 -31.70 -2.65
C GLY A 581 34.50 -32.86 -3.35
N PRO A 582 35.62 -32.60 -4.04
CA PRO A 582 36.35 -33.64 -4.80
C PRO A 582 36.85 -34.80 -3.95
N THR A 583 37.21 -34.53 -2.69
CA THR A 583 37.69 -35.51 -1.71
C THR A 583 37.17 -35.13 -0.32
N LEU A 584 37.15 -36.09 0.61
CA LEU A 584 36.62 -35.85 1.96
C LEU A 584 37.39 -34.77 2.74
N ASP A 585 38.69 -34.59 2.47
CA ASP A 585 39.54 -33.53 3.05
C ASP A 585 39.38 -32.16 2.37
N ARG A 586 38.66 -32.09 1.25
CA ARG A 586 38.43 -30.87 0.47
C ARG A 586 36.94 -30.70 0.17
N PRO A 587 36.10 -30.49 1.20
CA PRO A 587 34.68 -30.24 0.99
C PRO A 587 34.46 -28.93 0.22
N ALA A 588 33.33 -28.84 -0.48
CA ALA A 588 32.93 -27.63 -1.17
C ALA A 588 32.22 -26.65 -0.21
N VAL A 589 32.30 -25.36 -0.52
CA VAL A 589 31.61 -24.28 0.21
C VAL A 589 30.50 -23.73 -0.67
N THR A 590 29.25 -23.94 -0.25
CA THR A 590 28.07 -23.36 -0.89
C THR A 590 27.58 -22.19 -0.06
N LEU A 591 27.66 -20.96 -0.59
CA LEU A 591 27.23 -19.75 0.12
C LEU A 591 25.73 -19.80 0.45
N ASP A 592 25.34 -19.16 1.54
CA ASP A 592 23.92 -18.96 1.86
C ASP A 592 23.26 -18.07 0.79
N ARG A 593 21.97 -18.31 0.53
CA ARG A 593 21.21 -17.56 -0.48
C ARG A 593 21.21 -16.07 -0.24
N SER A 594 21.30 -15.63 1.02
CA SER A 594 21.36 -14.20 1.37
C SER A 594 22.60 -13.50 0.80
N LEU A 595 23.68 -14.23 0.47
CA LEU A 595 24.88 -13.66 -0.14
C LEU A 595 24.81 -13.60 -1.67
N HIS A 596 23.77 -14.14 -2.32
CA HIS A 596 23.66 -14.15 -3.78
C HIS A 596 23.40 -12.76 -4.39
N VAL A 597 22.98 -11.80 -3.56
CA VAL A 597 22.80 -10.39 -3.94
C VAL A 597 24.14 -9.67 -4.19
N LEU A 598 25.23 -10.20 -3.65
CA LEU A 598 26.59 -9.66 -3.84
C LEU A 598 27.09 -9.91 -5.27
N ASP A 599 28.03 -9.10 -5.73
CA ASP A 599 28.70 -9.35 -7.00
C ASP A 599 29.56 -10.64 -6.98
N ARG A 600 30.00 -11.07 -8.17
CA ARG A 600 30.77 -12.31 -8.32
C ARG A 600 32.14 -12.25 -7.65
N ALA A 601 32.76 -11.09 -7.54
CA ALA A 601 34.09 -10.94 -6.94
C ALA A 601 34.01 -11.06 -5.40
N ALA A 602 33.05 -10.38 -4.78
CA ALA A 602 32.76 -10.49 -3.35
C ALA A 602 32.34 -11.92 -2.97
N GLN A 603 31.47 -12.56 -3.77
CA GLN A 603 31.13 -13.98 -3.55
C GLN A 603 32.35 -14.91 -3.63
N ALA A 604 33.28 -14.66 -4.55
CA ALA A 604 34.50 -15.45 -4.67
C ALA A 604 35.42 -15.26 -3.45
N ALA A 605 35.67 -14.01 -3.05
CA ALA A 605 36.52 -13.69 -1.90
C ALA A 605 36.00 -14.32 -0.59
N VAL A 606 34.69 -14.24 -0.33
CA VAL A 606 34.06 -14.90 0.83
C VAL A 606 34.21 -16.43 0.76
N ARG A 607 33.98 -17.02 -0.42
CA ARG A 607 34.10 -18.47 -0.61
C ARG A 607 35.53 -18.95 -0.37
N ASP A 608 36.51 -18.22 -0.90
CA ASP A 608 37.93 -18.56 -0.76
C ASP A 608 38.37 -18.46 0.71
N ARG A 609 37.92 -17.43 1.44
CA ARG A 609 38.18 -17.29 2.88
C ARG A 609 37.62 -18.46 3.69
N LEU A 610 36.37 -18.83 3.44
CA LEU A 610 35.71 -19.95 4.12
C LEU A 610 36.35 -21.30 3.76
N ALA A 611 36.73 -21.50 2.48
CA ALA A 611 37.41 -22.71 2.04
C ALA A 611 38.81 -22.85 2.67
N ALA A 612 39.55 -21.74 2.79
CA ALA A 612 40.84 -21.72 3.47
C ALA A 612 40.71 -22.09 4.96
N TRP A 613 39.71 -21.52 5.65
CA TRP A 613 39.42 -21.85 7.04
C TRP A 613 39.07 -23.34 7.23
N ILE A 614 38.19 -23.89 6.39
CA ILE A 614 37.85 -25.32 6.44
C ILE A 614 39.06 -26.20 6.20
N ALA A 615 39.92 -25.86 5.24
CA ALA A 615 41.13 -26.63 4.96
C ALA A 615 42.08 -26.66 6.17
N GLN A 616 42.26 -25.51 6.85
CA GLN A 616 43.07 -25.39 8.05
C GLN A 616 42.49 -26.20 9.22
N GLU A 617 41.20 -26.06 9.48
CA GLU A 617 40.53 -26.77 10.59
C GLU A 617 40.42 -28.29 10.32
N THR A 618 40.24 -28.70 9.08
CA THR A 618 40.31 -30.12 8.66
C THR A 618 41.69 -30.69 8.95
N ALA A 619 42.77 -29.98 8.55
CA ALA A 619 44.13 -30.42 8.83
C ALA A 619 44.44 -30.45 10.35
N ARG A 620 43.84 -29.55 11.12
CA ARG A 620 44.01 -29.47 12.58
C ARG A 620 43.29 -30.61 13.31
N HIS A 621 42.04 -30.87 12.96
CA HIS A 621 41.17 -31.78 13.71
C HIS A 621 41.20 -33.22 13.19
N VAL A 622 41.37 -33.42 11.89
CA VAL A 622 41.42 -34.75 11.25
C VAL A 622 42.67 -34.89 10.34
N PRO A 623 43.89 -34.66 10.87
CA PRO A 623 45.13 -34.65 10.08
C PRO A 623 45.37 -35.93 9.28
N THR A 624 44.87 -37.06 9.77
CA THR A 624 44.95 -38.37 9.12
C THR A 624 44.26 -38.38 7.77
N LEU A 625 43.09 -37.75 7.65
CA LEU A 625 42.33 -37.70 6.39
C LEU A 625 43.07 -36.85 5.36
N THR A 626 43.63 -35.72 5.78
CA THR A 626 44.48 -34.88 4.93
C THR A 626 45.74 -35.64 4.47
N ALA A 627 46.39 -36.38 5.38
CA ALA A 627 47.57 -37.18 5.05
C ALA A 627 47.24 -38.34 4.09
N LEU A 628 46.12 -39.04 4.29
CA LEU A 628 45.67 -40.11 3.41
C LEU A 628 45.28 -39.58 2.02
N ALA A 629 44.57 -38.45 1.95
CA ALA A 629 44.25 -37.81 0.69
C ALA A 629 45.49 -37.30 -0.06
N ALA A 630 46.53 -36.89 0.66
CA ALA A 630 47.84 -36.56 0.06
C ALA A 630 48.54 -37.82 -0.47
N LEU A 631 48.57 -38.92 0.30
CA LEU A 631 49.13 -40.20 -0.14
C LEU A 631 48.41 -40.77 -1.37
N ALA A 632 47.09 -40.65 -1.44
CA ALA A 632 46.28 -41.11 -2.58
C ALA A 632 46.67 -40.41 -3.90
N ARG A 633 47.19 -39.18 -3.81
CA ARG A 633 47.60 -38.35 -4.96
C ARG A 633 49.11 -38.35 -5.22
N ASP A 634 49.90 -38.97 -4.34
CA ASP A 634 51.36 -38.94 -4.46
C ASP A 634 51.84 -39.85 -5.61
N PRO A 635 52.45 -39.33 -6.68
CA PRO A 635 52.95 -40.14 -7.78
C PRO A 635 54.08 -41.10 -7.35
N ALA A 636 54.76 -40.83 -6.24
CA ALA A 636 55.78 -41.70 -5.66
C ALA A 636 55.21 -42.80 -4.75
N ALA A 637 53.89 -42.86 -4.52
CA ALA A 637 53.23 -43.94 -3.79
C ALA A 637 52.88 -45.11 -4.73
N SER A 638 53.05 -46.35 -4.22
CA SER A 638 52.65 -47.55 -4.95
C SER A 638 51.15 -47.52 -5.28
N GLY A 639 50.74 -48.22 -6.34
CA GLY A 639 49.32 -48.30 -6.72
C GLY A 639 48.44 -48.85 -5.59
N ALA A 640 48.96 -49.84 -4.85
CA ALA A 640 48.30 -50.41 -3.68
C ALA A 640 48.17 -49.41 -2.53
N LEU A 641 49.23 -48.66 -2.22
CA LEU A 641 49.19 -47.62 -1.19
C LEU A 641 48.18 -46.52 -1.53
N ARG A 642 48.15 -46.07 -2.79
CA ARG A 642 47.16 -45.06 -3.24
C ARG A 642 45.73 -45.58 -3.14
N ALA A 643 45.48 -46.83 -3.50
CA ALA A 643 44.17 -47.45 -3.38
C ALA A 643 43.70 -47.53 -1.92
N VAL A 644 44.56 -48.03 -1.01
CA VAL A 644 44.24 -48.06 0.44
C VAL A 644 43.99 -46.66 0.98
N ALA A 645 44.83 -45.69 0.63
CA ALA A 645 44.70 -44.32 1.11
C ALA A 645 43.41 -43.65 0.59
N ALA A 646 43.06 -43.84 -0.68
CA ALA A 646 41.81 -43.33 -1.26
C ALA A 646 40.58 -43.94 -0.59
N SER A 647 40.47 -45.27 -0.55
CA SER A 647 39.33 -45.97 0.03
C SER A 647 39.18 -45.71 1.54
N LEU A 648 40.29 -45.61 2.28
CA LEU A 648 40.25 -45.29 3.70
C LEU A 648 39.88 -43.81 3.94
N THR A 649 40.29 -42.89 3.06
CA THR A 649 39.84 -41.48 3.11
C THR A 649 38.34 -41.40 2.88
N GLU A 650 37.82 -42.11 1.88
CA GLU A 650 36.39 -42.11 1.55
C GLU A 650 35.54 -42.50 2.75
N VAL A 651 35.88 -43.56 3.48
CA VAL A 651 35.11 -44.02 4.65
C VAL A 651 35.38 -43.24 5.94
N GLY A 652 36.12 -42.12 5.88
CA GLY A 652 36.38 -41.27 7.05
C GLY A 652 37.49 -41.79 7.97
N GLY A 653 38.39 -42.64 7.47
CA GLY A 653 39.62 -43.02 8.17
C GLY A 653 39.50 -44.18 9.16
N ILE A 654 38.32 -44.81 9.27
CA ILE A 654 38.08 -45.98 10.12
C ILE A 654 37.30 -47.03 9.31
N ALA A 655 37.85 -48.23 9.20
CA ALA A 655 37.22 -49.30 8.42
C ALA A 655 37.55 -50.71 8.93
N PRO A 656 36.65 -51.68 8.77
CA PRO A 656 36.97 -53.10 8.89
C PRO A 656 38.11 -53.53 7.96
N ARG A 657 39.01 -54.37 8.45
CA ARG A 657 40.18 -54.85 7.71
C ARG A 657 39.85 -55.82 6.59
N ASP A 658 38.84 -56.65 6.77
CA ASP A 658 38.39 -57.65 5.78
C ASP A 658 38.07 -57.01 4.42
N GLY A 659 37.49 -55.81 4.41
CA GLY A 659 37.25 -55.02 3.20
C GLY A 659 38.51 -54.50 2.49
N PHE A 660 39.67 -54.55 3.15
CA PHE A 660 40.95 -54.02 2.65
C PHE A 660 41.99 -55.11 2.39
N ASP A 661 41.75 -56.38 2.74
CA ASP A 661 42.76 -57.45 2.68
C ASP A 661 43.41 -57.61 1.29
N ALA A 662 42.61 -57.49 0.22
CA ALA A 662 43.11 -57.57 -1.16
C ALA A 662 44.06 -56.40 -1.51
N MET A 663 43.82 -55.21 -0.94
CA MET A 663 44.66 -54.02 -1.13
C MET A 663 45.87 -54.00 -0.18
N LEU A 664 45.75 -54.64 0.99
CA LEU A 664 46.81 -54.73 2.00
C LEU A 664 47.87 -55.78 1.68
N THR A 665 47.48 -56.87 1.01
CA THR A 665 48.37 -57.98 0.65
C THR A 665 49.58 -57.53 -0.18
N PRO A 666 49.42 -56.71 -1.24
CA PRO A 666 50.55 -56.23 -2.06
C PRO A 666 51.37 -55.09 -1.42
N LEU A 667 51.03 -54.60 -0.21
CA LEU A 667 51.78 -53.50 0.41
C LEU A 667 53.17 -53.93 0.89
N GLU A 668 54.18 -53.22 0.42
CA GLU A 668 55.58 -53.39 0.84
C GLU A 668 55.87 -52.77 2.21
N SER A 669 57.09 -53.00 2.72
CA SER A 669 57.51 -52.49 4.03
C SER A 669 57.53 -50.95 4.10
N ASP A 670 57.89 -50.28 3.00
CA ASP A 670 57.86 -48.81 2.92
C ASP A 670 56.43 -48.27 2.89
N ASP A 671 55.53 -48.88 2.11
CA ASP A 671 54.12 -48.49 2.06
C ASP A 671 53.47 -48.53 3.46
N ARG A 672 53.74 -49.60 4.21
CA ARG A 672 53.26 -49.75 5.59
C ARG A 672 53.85 -48.69 6.52
N ARG A 673 55.12 -48.31 6.33
CA ARG A 673 55.77 -47.22 7.09
C ARG A 673 55.10 -45.88 6.80
N ARG A 674 54.76 -45.61 5.54
CA ARG A 674 54.08 -44.39 5.11
C ARG A 674 52.66 -44.28 5.64
N LEU A 675 51.88 -45.37 5.64
CA LEU A 675 50.55 -45.40 6.28
C LEU A 675 50.63 -45.12 7.79
N ARG A 676 51.62 -45.71 8.48
CA ARG A 676 51.86 -45.41 9.90
C ARG A 676 52.24 -43.95 10.14
N LYS A 677 53.08 -43.37 9.27
CA LYS A 677 53.45 -41.95 9.33
C LYS A 677 52.24 -41.03 9.11
N ALA A 678 51.27 -41.44 8.28
CA ALA A 678 49.99 -40.76 8.12
C ALA A 678 49.06 -40.91 9.35
N GLY A 679 49.37 -41.83 10.28
CA GLY A 679 48.62 -42.06 11.51
C GLY A 679 47.76 -43.32 11.52
N VAL A 680 47.76 -44.09 10.43
CA VAL A 680 46.94 -45.30 10.30
C VAL A 680 47.60 -46.48 11.00
N THR A 681 46.85 -47.08 11.91
CA THR A 681 47.13 -48.38 12.50
C THR A 681 46.44 -49.46 11.68
N ILE A 682 47.20 -50.39 11.10
CA ILE A 682 46.67 -51.62 10.51
C ILE A 682 46.52 -52.62 11.67
N GLY A 683 45.32 -52.70 12.22
CA GLY A 683 44.95 -53.58 13.33
C GLY A 683 44.69 -55.01 12.89
N THR A 684 44.25 -55.83 13.84
CA THR A 684 43.86 -57.23 13.62
C THR A 684 42.51 -57.30 12.89
N LEU A 685 41.55 -56.45 13.26
CA LEU A 685 40.17 -56.42 12.73
C LEU A 685 39.85 -55.13 11.96
N ASP A 686 40.55 -54.03 12.23
CA ASP A 686 40.23 -52.70 11.72
C ASP A 686 41.47 -51.89 11.28
N LEU A 687 41.29 -50.99 10.32
CA LEU A 687 42.23 -49.91 9.97
C LEU A 687 41.68 -48.62 10.55
N PHE A 688 42.48 -47.91 11.34
CA PHE A 688 42.01 -46.70 12.02
C PHE A 688 43.14 -45.79 12.47
N ASP A 689 42.81 -44.57 12.88
CA ASP A 689 43.68 -43.70 13.68
C ASP A 689 43.00 -43.38 15.01
N ALA A 690 43.70 -43.65 16.11
CA ALA A 690 43.18 -43.42 17.46
C ALA A 690 42.80 -41.95 17.73
N ARG A 691 43.42 -41.00 17.01
CA ARG A 691 43.13 -39.56 17.14
C ARG A 691 41.73 -39.21 16.63
N LEU A 692 41.15 -39.99 15.72
CA LEU A 692 39.81 -39.78 15.16
C LEU A 692 38.67 -40.05 16.16
N PHE A 693 38.98 -40.63 17.33
CA PHE A 693 38.01 -40.81 18.42
C PHE A 693 37.97 -39.62 19.39
N ARG A 694 38.87 -38.64 19.27
CA ARG A 694 38.80 -37.41 20.08
C ARG A 694 37.52 -36.63 19.74
N PRO A 695 36.85 -35.98 20.70
CA PRO A 695 35.55 -35.33 20.46
C PRO A 695 35.53 -34.38 19.26
N ALA A 696 36.52 -33.48 19.16
CA ALA A 696 36.61 -32.54 18.04
C ALA A 696 36.88 -33.23 16.69
N ALA A 697 37.73 -34.26 16.67
CA ALA A 697 38.01 -35.04 15.46
C ALA A 697 36.79 -35.86 15.00
N ALA A 698 36.04 -36.42 15.95
CA ALA A 698 34.80 -37.14 15.66
C ALA A 698 33.71 -36.22 15.11
N ALA A 699 33.56 -35.02 15.67
CA ALA A 699 32.63 -34.01 15.18
C ALA A 699 32.98 -33.54 13.76
N TRP A 700 34.24 -33.20 13.51
CA TRP A 700 34.70 -32.81 12.17
C TRP A 700 34.55 -33.95 11.17
N ARG A 701 34.90 -35.20 11.52
CA ARG A 701 34.69 -36.35 10.65
C ARG A 701 33.20 -36.53 10.30
N ALA A 702 32.32 -36.46 11.29
CA ALA A 702 30.88 -36.60 11.06
C ALA A 702 30.34 -35.48 10.16
N ALA A 703 30.79 -34.25 10.34
CA ALA A 703 30.43 -33.13 9.49
C ALA A 703 30.91 -33.33 8.04
N LEU A 704 32.14 -33.81 7.82
CA LEU A 704 32.66 -34.08 6.47
C LEU A 704 31.89 -35.20 5.76
N LEU A 705 31.58 -36.30 6.48
CA LEU A 705 30.79 -37.40 5.93
C LEU A 705 29.35 -36.95 5.60
N ALA A 706 28.73 -36.17 6.49
CA ALA A 706 27.40 -35.59 6.28
C ALA A 706 27.39 -34.65 5.05
N ALA A 707 28.41 -33.80 4.91
CA ALA A 707 28.57 -32.92 3.76
C ALA A 707 28.73 -33.70 2.44
N ARG A 708 29.52 -34.78 2.43
CA ARG A 708 29.71 -35.66 1.27
C ARG A 708 28.39 -36.33 0.85
N ASP A 709 27.65 -36.87 1.80
CA ASP A 709 26.43 -37.65 1.53
C ASP A 709 25.19 -36.77 1.30
N GLY A 710 25.29 -35.47 1.57
CA GLY A 710 24.14 -34.55 1.54
C GLY A 710 23.09 -34.91 2.60
N ARG A 711 23.51 -35.50 3.73
CA ARG A 711 22.63 -35.96 4.82
C ARG A 711 22.86 -35.14 6.09
N PRO A 712 21.89 -35.15 7.03
CA PRO A 712 22.10 -34.56 8.34
C PRO A 712 23.26 -35.23 9.09
N VAL A 713 23.93 -34.46 9.95
CA VAL A 713 24.98 -34.97 10.85
C VAL A 713 24.36 -36.01 11.79
N GLU A 714 24.94 -37.21 11.82
CA GLU A 714 24.49 -38.26 12.73
C GLU A 714 24.88 -37.96 14.19
N PRO A 715 24.08 -38.43 15.17
CA PRO A 715 24.44 -38.31 16.58
C PRO A 715 25.79 -38.97 16.88
N LEU A 716 26.69 -38.22 17.52
CA LEU A 716 27.95 -38.74 18.00
C LEU A 716 27.74 -39.61 19.25
N ALA A 717 28.65 -40.55 19.48
CA ALA A 717 28.70 -41.28 20.74
C ALA A 717 28.93 -40.30 21.92
N PRO A 718 28.37 -40.57 23.12
CA PRO A 718 28.67 -39.79 24.31
C PRO A 718 30.17 -39.69 24.56
N VAL A 719 30.63 -38.51 24.98
CA VAL A 719 32.05 -38.26 25.24
C VAL A 719 32.56 -39.27 26.29
N GLY A 720 33.63 -39.99 25.94
CA GLY A 720 34.24 -41.00 26.82
C GLY A 720 33.59 -42.38 26.77
N ALA A 721 32.52 -42.59 25.99
CA ALA A 721 31.88 -43.91 25.88
C ALA A 721 32.84 -44.95 25.26
N SER A 722 33.09 -46.03 26.00
CA SER A 722 33.85 -47.20 25.51
C SER A 722 32.95 -48.22 24.82
N VAL A 723 31.70 -48.29 25.28
CA VAL A 723 30.70 -49.28 24.84
C VAL A 723 29.33 -48.61 24.71
N LEU A 724 28.58 -48.98 23.68
CA LEU A 724 27.23 -48.53 23.39
C LEU A 724 26.27 -49.74 23.31
N PRO A 725 24.95 -49.56 23.48
CA PRO A 725 23.96 -50.57 23.14
C PRO A 725 24.01 -50.91 21.65
N ALA A 726 23.80 -52.18 21.28
CA ALA A 726 23.91 -52.63 19.89
C ALA A 726 22.96 -51.96 18.87
N GLY A 727 21.85 -51.35 19.33
CA GLY A 727 20.91 -50.60 18.49
C GLY A 727 21.35 -49.15 18.21
N GLN A 728 22.40 -48.66 18.89
CA GLN A 728 22.93 -47.33 18.69
C GLN A 728 24.08 -47.39 17.68
N ALA A 729 23.80 -47.05 16.43
CA ALA A 729 24.83 -46.91 15.41
C ALA A 729 25.71 -45.69 15.74
N ALA A 730 27.01 -45.92 15.87
CA ALA A 730 27.99 -44.85 16.03
C ALA A 730 29.26 -45.21 15.30
N TRP A 731 29.76 -44.28 14.50
CA TRP A 731 30.99 -44.44 13.75
C TRP A 731 32.19 -44.68 14.66
N GLY A 732 33.01 -45.67 14.30
CA GLY A 732 34.17 -46.06 15.11
C GLY A 732 33.86 -47.06 16.23
N TYR A 733 32.64 -47.61 16.25
CA TYR A 733 32.25 -48.72 17.12
C TYR A 733 31.90 -49.94 16.28
N ARG A 734 32.39 -51.12 16.70
CA ARG A 734 32.08 -52.41 16.08
C ARG A 734 31.01 -53.11 16.90
N ARG A 735 29.92 -53.52 16.23
CA ARG A 735 28.83 -54.27 16.85
C ARG A 735 29.27 -55.70 17.17
N LEU A 736 29.15 -56.09 18.43
CA LEU A 736 29.53 -57.37 18.99
C LEU A 736 28.41 -57.88 19.91
N GLY A 737 27.42 -58.53 19.28
CA GLY A 737 26.23 -59.02 19.99
C GLY A 737 25.32 -57.89 20.44
N ALA A 738 25.04 -57.82 21.74
CA ALA A 738 24.18 -56.80 22.35
C ALA A 738 24.90 -55.48 22.68
N GLN A 739 26.21 -55.38 22.43
CA GLN A 739 27.03 -54.18 22.63
C GLN A 739 27.73 -53.77 21.34
N ALA A 740 28.04 -52.48 21.20
CA ALA A 740 28.97 -51.94 20.21
C ALA A 740 30.17 -51.35 20.93
N VAL A 741 31.39 -51.75 20.56
CA VAL A 741 32.62 -51.42 21.30
C VAL A 741 33.53 -50.57 20.43
N ARG A 742 34.19 -49.57 21.01
CA ARG A 742 35.06 -48.66 20.26
C ARG A 742 36.27 -49.39 19.68
N VAL A 743 36.61 -49.11 18.44
CA VAL A 743 37.61 -49.87 17.66
C VAL A 743 39.02 -49.81 18.27
N ASP A 744 39.47 -48.68 18.80
CA ASP A 744 40.79 -48.55 19.46
C ASP A 744 40.93 -49.47 20.69
N LEU A 745 39.84 -49.72 21.41
CA LEU A 745 39.79 -50.60 22.57
C LEU A 745 39.81 -52.07 22.15
N ILE A 746 39.06 -52.41 21.10
CA ILE A 746 39.07 -53.75 20.50
C ILE A 746 40.49 -54.12 20.08
N GLU A 747 41.18 -53.22 19.41
CA GLU A 747 42.52 -53.47 18.88
C GLU A 747 43.59 -53.52 19.97
N ARG A 748 43.39 -52.77 21.06
CA ARG A 748 44.21 -52.89 22.27
C ARG A 748 44.04 -54.27 22.90
N LEU A 749 42.80 -54.73 23.07
CA LEU A 749 42.52 -56.05 23.61
C LEU A 749 43.05 -57.15 22.69
N ALA A 750 42.85 -57.02 21.38
CA ALA A 750 43.35 -57.95 20.37
C ALA A 750 44.87 -58.16 20.48
N ARG A 751 45.62 -57.07 20.69
CA ARG A 751 47.06 -57.10 20.92
C ARG A 751 47.42 -57.81 22.22
N THR A 752 46.82 -57.40 23.35
CA THR A 752 47.10 -58.02 24.66
C THR A 752 46.83 -59.52 24.65
N VAL A 753 45.73 -59.95 24.04
CA VAL A 753 45.34 -61.37 23.93
C VAL A 753 46.29 -62.12 22.99
N HIS A 754 46.74 -61.51 21.89
CA HIS A 754 47.72 -62.12 21.00
C HIS A 754 49.13 -62.22 21.61
N ASP A 755 49.53 -61.27 22.44
CA ASP A 755 50.83 -61.27 23.12
C ASP A 755 50.86 -62.25 24.31
N ALA A 756 49.72 -62.42 24.99
CA ALA A 756 49.58 -63.37 26.10
C ALA A 756 49.56 -64.85 25.66
N ARG A 757 49.33 -65.14 24.37
CA ARG A 757 49.21 -66.52 23.88
C ARG A 757 50.57 -67.23 23.83
N LYS A 758 50.61 -68.49 24.28
CA LYS A 758 51.76 -69.39 24.10
C LYS A 758 51.44 -70.45 23.03
N GLY A 759 51.53 -70.07 21.76
CA GLY A 759 51.14 -70.93 20.64
C GLY A 759 49.63 -71.22 20.62
N ALA A 760 49.26 -72.50 20.55
CA ALA A 760 47.86 -72.95 20.55
C ALA A 760 47.36 -73.41 21.95
N ALA A 761 48.19 -73.27 22.99
CA ALA A 761 47.83 -73.66 24.35
C ALA A 761 46.63 -72.85 24.88
N PRO A 762 45.68 -73.47 25.58
CA PRO A 762 44.61 -72.76 26.26
C PRO A 762 45.16 -71.78 27.30
N PHE A 763 44.65 -70.54 27.30
CA PHE A 763 44.96 -69.55 28.33
C PHE A 763 43.72 -68.71 28.66
N ALA A 764 43.67 -68.12 29.84
CA ALA A 764 42.66 -67.14 30.21
C ALA A 764 43.24 -65.72 30.01
N PRO A 765 42.63 -64.86 29.18
CA PRO A 765 42.98 -63.44 29.16
C PRO A 765 42.57 -62.80 30.50
N ASP A 766 43.34 -61.79 30.94
CA ASP A 766 43.11 -61.10 32.22
C ASP A 766 41.65 -60.59 32.31
N PRO A 767 40.83 -61.11 33.26
CA PRO A 767 39.45 -60.68 33.43
C PRO A 767 39.31 -59.19 33.73
N ALA A 768 40.30 -58.58 34.40
CA ALA A 768 40.28 -57.16 34.76
C ALA A 768 40.22 -56.25 33.53
N LEU A 769 40.75 -56.70 32.39
CA LEU A 769 40.84 -55.91 31.17
C LEU A 769 39.50 -55.84 30.42
N ALA A 770 38.69 -56.90 30.46
CA ALA A 770 37.36 -56.90 29.88
C ALA A 770 36.32 -56.22 30.80
N THR A 771 36.48 -56.40 32.12
CA THR A 771 35.60 -55.77 33.13
C THR A 771 35.82 -54.26 33.22
N SER A 772 37.07 -53.77 33.17
CA SER A 772 37.36 -52.33 33.14
C SER A 772 36.84 -51.61 31.89
N MET A 773 36.56 -52.36 30.82
CA MET A 773 35.95 -51.85 29.59
C MET A 773 34.42 -51.94 29.58
N GLY A 774 33.79 -52.60 30.56
CA GLY A 774 32.34 -52.78 30.62
C GLY A 774 31.78 -53.80 29.61
N LEU A 775 32.61 -54.77 29.19
CA LEU A 775 32.20 -55.79 28.21
C LEU A 775 31.40 -56.92 28.87
N LYS A 776 30.27 -57.30 28.25
CA LYS A 776 29.47 -58.45 28.67
C LYS A 776 30.13 -59.76 28.22
N PRO A 777 29.91 -60.87 28.93
CA PRO A 777 30.49 -62.18 28.58
C PRO A 777 30.24 -62.63 27.13
N ASP A 778 29.01 -62.45 26.59
CA ASP A 778 28.70 -62.79 25.19
C ASP A 778 29.48 -61.91 24.19
N THR A 779 29.67 -60.63 24.49
CA THR A 779 30.45 -59.70 23.67
C THR A 779 31.93 -60.11 23.63
N ILE A 780 32.50 -60.53 24.77
CA ILE A 780 33.86 -61.06 24.85
C ILE A 780 33.97 -62.33 24.00
N ALA A 781 33.03 -63.27 24.12
CA ALA A 781 33.06 -64.51 23.39
C ALA A 781 33.02 -64.32 21.86
N ARG A 782 32.17 -63.41 21.38
CA ARG A 782 32.09 -63.05 19.96
C ARG A 782 33.36 -62.36 19.46
N LEU A 783 33.94 -61.47 20.27
CA LEU A 783 35.19 -60.80 19.91
C LEU A 783 36.36 -61.80 19.84
N MET A 784 36.50 -62.69 20.82
CA MET A 784 37.50 -63.75 20.82
C MET A 784 37.35 -64.65 19.58
N ALA A 785 36.12 -64.98 19.18
CA ALA A 785 35.84 -65.74 17.97
C ALA A 785 36.28 -64.99 16.69
N GLN A 786 35.98 -63.69 16.56
CA GLN A 786 36.43 -62.86 15.43
C GLN A 786 37.95 -62.73 15.36
N LEU A 787 38.61 -62.67 16.52
CA LEU A 787 40.06 -62.63 16.61
C LEU A 787 40.71 -63.95 16.19
N GLY A 788 39.99 -65.07 16.13
CA GLY A 788 40.51 -66.40 15.77
C GLY A 788 40.72 -67.35 16.95
N PHE A 789 40.20 -67.02 18.13
CA PHE A 789 40.23 -67.89 19.31
C PHE A 789 38.96 -68.75 19.41
N ARG A 790 39.10 -69.93 20.01
CA ARG A 790 37.99 -70.86 20.31
C ARG A 790 37.89 -71.09 21.81
N PRO A 791 36.68 -71.25 22.36
CA PRO A 791 36.53 -71.62 23.76
C PRO A 791 37.21 -72.97 24.03
N SER A 792 37.79 -73.09 25.22
CA SER A 792 38.39 -74.30 25.79
C SER A 792 37.71 -74.62 27.14
N ALA A 793 38.27 -75.54 27.93
CA ALA A 793 37.72 -75.90 29.23
C ALA A 793 37.64 -74.68 30.17
N VAL A 794 36.57 -74.58 30.95
CA VAL A 794 36.46 -73.60 32.04
C VAL A 794 37.20 -74.17 33.25
N VAL A 795 38.16 -73.43 33.79
CA VAL A 795 38.93 -73.80 34.99
C VAL A 795 38.64 -72.73 36.05
N ASP A 796 38.22 -73.13 37.25
CA ASP A 796 37.91 -72.22 38.37
C ASP A 796 36.98 -71.06 38.00
N ALA A 797 35.92 -71.36 37.23
CA ALA A 797 34.95 -70.40 36.70
C ALA A 797 35.52 -69.34 35.71
N VAL A 798 36.78 -69.48 35.25
CA VAL A 798 37.39 -68.59 34.26
C VAL A 798 37.41 -69.26 32.86
N PRO A 799 36.82 -68.63 31.83
CA PRO A 799 36.80 -69.18 30.49
C PRO A 799 38.19 -69.11 29.83
N HIS A 800 38.74 -70.26 29.45
CA HIS A 800 39.99 -70.34 28.70
C HIS A 800 39.74 -70.37 27.18
N TRP A 801 40.72 -69.87 26.43
CA TRP A 801 40.67 -69.72 24.99
C TRP A 801 41.91 -70.31 24.34
N ARG A 802 41.73 -70.97 23.19
CA ARG A 802 42.83 -71.52 22.37
C ARG A 802 42.87 -70.83 21.02
N TRP A 803 44.07 -70.53 20.51
CA TRP A 803 44.23 -69.98 19.17
C TRP A 803 43.89 -71.02 18.10
N GLY A 804 42.94 -70.72 17.22
CA GLY A 804 42.48 -71.61 16.15
C GLY A 804 42.75 -71.08 14.73
N GLY A 805 43.43 -69.93 14.59
CA GLY A 805 43.63 -69.24 13.33
C GLY A 805 42.47 -68.31 12.96
N MET A 806 42.74 -67.23 12.23
CA MET A 806 41.69 -66.40 11.64
C MET A 806 40.99 -67.19 10.54
N ARG A 807 39.67 -67.32 10.64
CA ARG A 807 38.85 -67.96 9.61
C ARG A 807 38.63 -66.94 8.49
N LYS A 808 38.96 -67.27 7.24
CA LYS A 808 38.44 -66.49 6.10
C LYS A 808 36.91 -66.58 6.14
N PRO A 809 36.18 -65.46 6.10
CA PRO A 809 34.72 -65.52 6.01
C PRO A 809 34.34 -66.30 4.76
N THR A 810 33.57 -67.38 4.95
CA THR A 810 32.92 -68.07 3.83
C THR A 810 31.96 -67.06 3.19
N PRO A 811 31.99 -66.84 1.86
CA PRO A 811 31.04 -65.93 1.24
C PRO A 811 29.60 -66.35 1.62
N PRO A 812 28.71 -65.39 1.92
CA PRO A 812 27.32 -65.72 2.21
C PRO A 812 26.78 -66.54 1.04
N ALA A 813 26.07 -67.63 1.36
CA ALA A 813 25.38 -68.41 0.34
C ALA A 813 24.50 -67.45 -0.48
N PRO A 814 24.50 -67.53 -1.82
CA PRO A 814 23.70 -66.64 -2.65
C PRO A 814 22.24 -66.73 -2.18
N LYS A 815 21.63 -65.57 -1.89
CA LYS A 815 20.20 -65.52 -1.56
C LYS A 815 19.44 -66.19 -2.72
N PRO A 816 18.50 -67.11 -2.44
CA PRO A 816 17.72 -67.74 -3.49
C PRO A 816 17.05 -66.66 -4.33
N ALA A 817 17.26 -66.70 -5.65
CA ALA A 817 16.64 -65.77 -6.57
C ALA A 817 15.12 -65.82 -6.39
N VAL A 818 14.51 -64.65 -6.18
CA VAL A 818 13.05 -64.52 -6.11
C VAL A 818 12.48 -64.94 -7.47
N ARG A 819 11.64 -65.98 -7.48
CA ARG A 819 10.98 -66.44 -8.71
C ARG A 819 10.10 -65.31 -9.27
N PRO A 820 10.19 -64.97 -10.57
CA PRO A 820 9.34 -63.95 -11.16
C PRO A 820 7.87 -64.43 -11.10
N GLY A 821 7.00 -63.63 -10.46
CA GLY A 821 5.56 -63.91 -10.37
C GLY A 821 4.97 -64.09 -8.96
N ASN A 822 5.78 -64.03 -7.89
CA ASN A 822 5.22 -64.01 -6.53
C ASN A 822 4.83 -62.58 -6.12
N ALA A 823 3.55 -62.35 -5.84
CA ALA A 823 2.99 -61.06 -5.41
C ALA A 823 3.62 -60.49 -4.12
N PHE A 824 4.34 -61.30 -3.34
CA PHE A 824 5.05 -60.86 -2.14
C PHE A 824 6.54 -60.52 -2.39
N GLY A 825 7.06 -60.69 -3.61
CA GLY A 825 8.46 -60.38 -3.95
C GLY A 825 8.81 -58.89 -3.83
N ALA A 826 7.86 -58.01 -4.08
CA ALA A 826 8.03 -56.56 -3.98
C ALA A 826 8.16 -56.03 -2.53
N LEU A 827 7.83 -56.85 -1.52
CA LEU A 827 7.97 -56.45 -0.11
C LEU A 827 9.40 -56.60 0.43
N ALA A 828 10.26 -57.37 -0.26
CA ALA A 828 11.65 -57.56 0.16
C ALA A 828 12.52 -56.30 -0.02
N ASP A 829 12.14 -55.41 -0.95
CA ASP A 829 12.87 -54.15 -1.22
C ASP A 829 12.43 -52.99 -0.32
N LEU A 830 11.40 -53.19 0.51
CA LEU A 830 10.82 -52.16 1.39
C LEU A 830 11.43 -52.11 2.80
N GLY A 831 12.50 -52.86 3.07
CA GLY A 831 13.35 -52.66 4.25
C GLY A 831 12.66 -52.85 5.61
N PHE A 832 11.60 -53.66 5.70
CA PHE A 832 11.03 -54.05 6.99
C PHE A 832 11.88 -55.17 7.61
N ASP A 833 12.69 -54.80 8.60
CA ASP A 833 13.47 -55.73 9.41
C ASP A 833 12.57 -56.68 10.22
N ARG A 834 12.95 -57.96 10.25
CA ARG A 834 12.68 -58.89 11.35
C ARG A 834 13.99 -59.31 11.98
#